data_AF-A0A8X6G105-F1
#
_entry.id   AF-A0A8X6G105-F1
#
_cell.length_a   1.000
_cell.length_b   1.000
_cell.length_c   1.000
_cell.angle_alpha   90.00
_cell.angle_beta   90.00
_cell.angle_gamma   90.00
#
_symmetry.space_group_name_H-M   'P 1'
#
loop_
_entity.id
_entity.type
_entity.pdbx_description
1 polymer ?
#
loop_
_entity_poly.entity_id
_entity_poly.type
_entity_poly.pdbx_seq_one_letter_code
_entity_poly.pdbx_strand_id
1 'polypeptide(L)'
;MIVKTNVNATKEVVIEKLNECKKWHALHGDALLSVIGPELNIIYDEVSNEQNYDSLSIAPVVEFLQSAGQGQLVQQCEVAERDLISTLQQCRLTMRNCIEFLKRYASIIVQFGPIYKEQNRCFKWQQWLENLLSDFSSLKCIEIMTDLRNHYGRESPDAIQTALSFNLQFQSILNEANSKVLAILERQRLEGIEDVDALSAYVEETRCSLLRFLTESGESCHLAFLCVLGETLCTIRKQLHRMENAVSASGERLVDLTSWNGDWFLDEICSMCGNVAQYAQLLLDSPVVIDNDLKSVLQGVKLGHFVFASLEDMGFNYQTIILPEALLKALDPSVIEIVAKLDRIIARCGIPLEKLITDLQCNITNLILKKQVTENRVADTVKKLRNEFESLVPRSEHQIAGLNNGQKLLMAFNGLFTKVDSDLEALLSFLDNLAIPSIWQKLDFYSDTVTYAPPIHHLGARPILKDIYFVKKLSAIQQAFHICHNFVTSLKVSNRTSILDREVLLVTDHQLVKLVKQFMADYVRHMVLGLPSQAVGFALCTFVNHLGYDLSAELELRDVGMENKAPAEDILRKACERCVSENFLGNQMPTLSTFLGAFDAAWRKDDLARRLERHSKIAKASQSRAQSHLTSFQWLNEDLLMQGNIGVIQSASISSRTSIMAELRKAGSNLTALDIVVSQAQERYLGLTSGIEQRLKWAAGANPSLSTVQEEFEAAIAIKTALISSSNQVSSKLAGVCSSILHFEARRTKTPDALSSDGIFLALINRCKETCELTESCHSQISDIEEHLISLQPLDKDGVTTEWLTSVIIKVSQSLSSCREKLEQQKTIANTCWESLHHQVAHVHDLISIHHKLMSEVRHILRNLAKYEEQELGADFKVDGHIHRYMSIYKEFSERISAIVSKLLAEAQNMDVNGIMAVEAEIPVLSISALEIYNQLLELAGPLGSRKQGLTEAESSKLSIKKNRLSPMYEPSLALSPAIRPKTPRGGTPKKSIVTRDPRTGKAVQERNTYATNVWKRIKMKLDGKDPDPSKKASIAEQVDFVIKEATLLENLAALYEGWTPWV
;
A
#
# COMPACT_ATOMS: atom_id res chain seq x y z
N MET A 1 32.60 18.85 -40.79
CA MET A 1 31.82 17.80 -41.48
C MET A 1 32.17 16.44 -40.89
N ILE A 2 33.39 15.92 -41.10
CA ILE A 2 33.90 14.68 -40.47
C ILE A 2 33.70 14.71 -38.95
N VAL A 3 34.01 15.83 -38.30
CA VAL A 3 33.79 16.05 -36.86
C VAL A 3 32.31 15.95 -36.49
N LYS A 4 31.40 16.59 -37.23
CA LYS A 4 29.94 16.55 -37.00
C LYS A 4 29.36 15.14 -37.21
N THR A 5 29.81 14.42 -38.24
CA THR A 5 29.41 13.03 -38.49
C THR A 5 29.90 12.11 -37.36
N ASN A 6 31.13 12.29 -36.89
CA ASN A 6 31.68 11.56 -35.75
C ASN A 6 30.93 11.87 -34.44
N VAL A 7 30.52 13.12 -34.21
CA VAL A 7 29.67 13.53 -33.07
C VAL A 7 28.33 12.80 -33.13
N ASN A 8 27.65 12.81 -34.28
CA ASN A 8 26.33 12.16 -34.42
C ASN A 8 26.43 10.64 -34.24
N ALA A 9 27.40 9.99 -34.88
CA ALA A 9 27.65 8.56 -34.70
C ALA A 9 28.00 8.21 -33.24
N THR A 10 28.70 9.10 -32.54
CA THR A 10 29.02 8.89 -31.12
C THR A 10 27.77 9.06 -30.24
N LYS A 11 26.93 10.04 -30.53
CA LYS A 11 25.64 10.24 -29.85
C LYS A 11 24.69 9.07 -30.06
N GLU A 12 24.65 8.46 -31.24
CA GLU A 12 23.84 7.27 -31.50
C GLU A 12 24.23 6.09 -30.60
N VAL A 13 25.53 5.82 -30.46
CA VAL A 13 26.01 4.76 -29.54
C VAL A 13 25.72 5.09 -28.08
N VAL A 14 25.77 6.38 -27.70
CA VAL A 14 25.34 6.82 -26.35
C VAL A 14 23.85 6.58 -26.13
N ILE A 15 23.00 6.87 -27.12
CA ILE A 15 21.55 6.64 -27.07
C ILE A 15 21.26 5.15 -26.98
N GLU A 16 21.95 4.30 -27.75
CA GLU A 16 21.82 2.85 -27.68
C GLU A 16 22.14 2.35 -26.26
N LYS A 17 23.28 2.79 -25.69
CA LYS A 17 23.66 2.41 -24.33
C LYS A 17 22.69 2.93 -23.28
N LEU A 18 22.14 4.13 -23.47
CA LEU A 18 21.12 4.70 -22.60
C LEU A 18 19.83 3.88 -22.62
N ASN A 19 19.37 3.47 -23.80
CA ASN A 19 18.18 2.63 -23.95
C ASN A 19 18.37 1.25 -23.33
N GLU A 20 19.56 0.66 -23.47
CA GLU A 20 19.93 -0.58 -22.77
C GLU A 20 19.85 -0.41 -21.24
N CYS A 21 20.39 0.69 -20.70
CA CYS A 21 20.34 0.97 -19.26
C CYS A 21 18.91 1.17 -18.77
N LYS A 22 18.06 1.89 -19.52
CA LYS A 22 16.63 2.10 -19.20
C LYS A 22 15.86 0.78 -19.17
N LYS A 23 16.07 -0.08 -20.17
CA LYS A 23 15.45 -1.42 -20.23
C LYS A 23 15.83 -2.26 -19.01
N TRP A 24 17.11 -2.31 -18.65
CA TRP A 24 17.56 -3.04 -17.47
C TRP A 24 17.03 -2.42 -16.17
N HIS A 25 16.99 -1.10 -16.06
CA HIS A 25 16.45 -0.43 -14.87
C HIS A 25 14.97 -0.79 -14.63
N ALA A 26 14.15 -0.81 -15.69
CA ALA A 26 12.75 -1.25 -15.62
C ALA A 26 12.66 -2.72 -15.15
N LEU A 27 13.41 -3.63 -15.77
CA LEU A 27 13.44 -5.05 -15.39
C LEU A 27 13.90 -5.27 -13.94
N HIS A 28 14.88 -4.51 -13.46
CA HIS A 28 15.31 -4.58 -12.05
C HIS A 28 14.22 -4.10 -11.12
N GLY A 29 13.53 -3.00 -11.47
CA GLY A 29 12.40 -2.48 -10.73
C GLY A 29 11.29 -3.51 -10.58
N ASP A 30 10.86 -4.10 -11.70
CA ASP A 30 9.78 -5.09 -11.73
C ASP A 30 10.16 -6.35 -10.94
N ALA A 31 11.39 -6.87 -11.12
CA ALA A 31 11.85 -8.05 -10.39
C ALA A 31 11.94 -7.82 -8.88
N LEU A 32 12.43 -6.65 -8.44
CA LEU A 32 12.47 -6.29 -7.02
C LEU A 32 11.05 -6.16 -6.43
N LEU A 33 10.11 -5.58 -7.18
CA LEU A 33 8.70 -5.49 -6.79
C LEU A 33 8.04 -6.86 -6.69
N SER A 34 8.29 -7.76 -7.65
CA SER A 34 7.76 -9.13 -7.61
C SER A 34 8.29 -9.92 -6.40
N VAL A 35 9.56 -9.71 -6.03
CA VAL A 35 10.20 -10.45 -4.92
C VAL A 35 9.82 -9.91 -3.54
N ILE A 36 9.73 -8.59 -3.37
CA ILE A 36 9.37 -7.96 -2.08
C ILE A 36 7.84 -7.93 -1.88
N GLY A 37 7.09 -7.87 -2.98
CA GLY A 37 5.63 -7.80 -3.00
C GLY A 37 4.94 -9.15 -2.78
N PRO A 38 3.59 -9.16 -2.84
CA PRO A 38 2.80 -10.38 -2.64
C PRO A 38 2.94 -11.39 -3.78
N GLU A 39 3.45 -10.97 -4.96
CA GLU A 39 3.54 -11.83 -6.15
C GLU A 39 4.35 -13.10 -5.91
N LEU A 40 5.48 -13.02 -5.20
CA LEU A 40 6.28 -14.22 -4.91
C LEU A 40 5.52 -15.24 -4.05
N ASN A 41 4.64 -14.77 -3.15
CA ASN A 41 3.78 -15.66 -2.37
C ASN A 41 2.66 -16.26 -3.22
N ILE A 42 2.07 -15.49 -4.14
CA ILE A 42 1.08 -16.00 -5.10
C ILE A 42 1.71 -17.11 -5.97
N ILE A 43 2.92 -16.87 -6.49
CA ILE A 43 3.67 -17.87 -7.26
C ILE A 43 4.00 -19.09 -6.39
N TYR A 44 4.37 -18.88 -5.12
CA TYR A 44 4.61 -19.98 -4.19
C TYR A 44 3.38 -20.85 -3.97
N ASP A 45 2.21 -20.24 -3.78
CA ASP A 45 0.95 -20.96 -3.57
C ASP A 45 0.56 -21.76 -4.84
N GLU A 46 0.70 -21.15 -6.02
CA GLU A 46 0.47 -21.82 -7.31
C GLU A 46 1.40 -23.03 -7.51
N VAL A 47 2.69 -22.88 -7.18
CA VAL A 47 3.70 -23.95 -7.24
C VAL A 47 3.55 -24.97 -6.10
N SER A 48 2.82 -24.66 -5.04
CA SER A 48 2.60 -25.55 -3.89
C SER A 48 1.36 -26.42 -4.02
N ASN A 49 0.31 -25.96 -4.73
CA ASN A 49 -0.93 -26.72 -4.95
C ASN A 49 -0.74 -28.04 -5.71
N GLU A 50 -0.96 -29.19 -5.08
CA GLU A 50 -0.85 -30.50 -5.75
C GLU A 50 -1.80 -30.56 -6.96
N GLN A 51 -1.23 -30.71 -8.16
CA GLN A 51 -2.03 -30.91 -9.38
C GLN A 51 -2.16 -32.43 -9.56
N ASN A 52 -3.38 -32.93 -9.72
CA ASN A 52 -3.65 -34.35 -10.01
C ASN A 52 -3.09 -34.69 -11.41
N TYR A 53 -1.85 -35.14 -11.48
CA TYR A 53 -1.24 -35.67 -12.71
C TYR A 53 -1.55 -37.17 -12.93
N ASP A 54 -2.25 -37.80 -11.98
CA ASP A 54 -2.42 -39.26 -11.91
C ASP A 54 -3.41 -39.84 -12.94
N SER A 55 -4.28 -39.01 -13.53
CA SER A 55 -5.16 -39.47 -14.60
C SER A 55 -4.39 -39.55 -15.92
N LEU A 56 -4.22 -40.78 -16.44
CA LEU A 56 -3.66 -41.02 -17.77
C LEU A 56 -4.61 -40.45 -18.84
N SER A 57 -4.10 -39.54 -19.65
CA SER A 57 -4.83 -38.89 -20.74
C SER A 57 -5.30 -39.88 -21.81
N ILE A 58 -4.63 -41.03 -21.94
CA ILE A 58 -4.96 -42.07 -22.91
C ILE A 58 -6.07 -43.02 -22.46
N ALA A 59 -6.47 -42.98 -21.17
CA ALA A 59 -7.42 -43.92 -20.58
C ALA A 59 -8.72 -44.14 -21.40
N PRO A 60 -9.36 -43.10 -21.97
CA PRO A 60 -10.59 -43.27 -22.76
C PRO A 60 -10.40 -44.11 -24.04
N VAL A 61 -9.18 -44.14 -24.59
CA VAL A 61 -8.91 -44.67 -25.95
C VAL A 61 -8.15 -46.01 -25.92
N VAL A 62 -7.79 -46.51 -24.73
CA VAL A 62 -7.03 -47.76 -24.56
C VAL A 62 -7.75 -48.95 -25.20
N GLU A 63 -9.04 -49.13 -24.93
CA GLU A 63 -9.84 -50.25 -25.45
C GLU A 63 -9.97 -50.20 -26.98
N PHE A 64 -10.14 -49.01 -27.54
CA PHE A 64 -10.15 -48.78 -28.98
C PHE A 64 -8.79 -49.10 -29.64
N LEU A 65 -7.69 -48.63 -29.07
CA LEU A 65 -6.36 -48.86 -29.66
C LEU A 65 -5.93 -50.32 -29.54
N GLN A 66 -6.29 -51.02 -28.46
CA GLN A 66 -6.02 -52.43 -28.29
C GLN A 66 -6.82 -53.29 -29.29
N SER A 67 -8.11 -52.99 -29.47
CA SER A 67 -8.96 -53.68 -30.46
C SER A 67 -8.51 -53.40 -31.90
N ALA A 68 -7.88 -52.26 -32.17
CA ALA A 68 -7.26 -51.92 -33.47
C ALA A 68 -5.84 -52.48 -33.68
N GLY A 69 -5.31 -53.29 -32.76
CA GLY A 69 -3.96 -53.88 -32.85
C GLY A 69 -2.81 -52.87 -32.63
N GLN A 70 -3.09 -51.70 -32.05
CA GLN A 70 -2.14 -50.61 -31.82
C GLN A 70 -1.63 -50.55 -30.37
N GLY A 71 -1.50 -51.69 -29.68
CA GLY A 71 -1.05 -51.74 -28.28
C GLY A 71 0.33 -51.11 -28.03
N GLN A 72 1.24 -51.14 -29.02
CA GLN A 72 2.53 -50.45 -28.92
C GLN A 72 2.39 -48.92 -28.85
N LEU A 73 1.40 -48.33 -29.53
CA LEU A 73 1.16 -46.89 -29.50
C LEU A 73 0.66 -46.44 -28.11
N VAL A 74 -0.18 -47.27 -27.46
CA VAL A 74 -0.63 -47.05 -26.07
C VAL A 74 0.58 -47.01 -25.14
N GLN A 75 1.45 -48.02 -25.21
CA GLN A 75 2.68 -48.07 -24.39
C GLN A 75 3.61 -46.87 -24.66
N GLN A 76 3.77 -46.46 -25.92
CA GLN A 76 4.60 -45.30 -26.27
C GLN A 76 4.03 -44.00 -25.70
N CYS A 77 2.71 -43.82 -25.72
CA CYS A 77 2.06 -42.66 -25.11
C CYS A 77 2.16 -42.67 -23.59
N GLU A 78 1.93 -43.82 -22.94
CA GLU A 78 2.07 -43.96 -21.49
C GLU A 78 3.51 -43.70 -21.02
N VAL A 79 4.52 -44.09 -21.81
CA VAL A 79 5.93 -43.76 -21.53
C VAL A 79 6.17 -42.27 -21.71
N ALA A 80 5.76 -41.69 -22.85
CA ALA A 80 5.95 -40.26 -23.11
C ALA A 80 5.23 -39.37 -22.08
N GLU A 81 4.05 -39.78 -21.64
CA GLU A 81 3.27 -39.11 -20.61
C GLU A 81 3.94 -39.21 -19.23
N ARG A 82 4.48 -40.39 -18.85
CA ARG A 82 5.25 -40.55 -17.61
C ARG A 82 6.54 -39.72 -17.61
N ASP A 83 7.26 -39.71 -18.73
CA ASP A 83 8.48 -38.90 -18.90
C ASP A 83 8.16 -37.40 -18.77
N LEU A 84 7.05 -36.95 -19.37
CA LEU A 84 6.57 -35.57 -19.28
C LEU A 84 6.17 -35.20 -17.84
N ILE A 85 5.43 -36.06 -17.13
CA ILE A 85 5.05 -35.82 -15.73
C ILE A 85 6.30 -35.76 -14.84
N SER A 86 7.25 -36.68 -15.01
CA SER A 86 8.50 -36.72 -14.25
C SER A 86 9.32 -35.44 -14.43
N THR A 87 9.47 -34.97 -15.68
CA THR A 87 10.19 -33.73 -15.99
C THR A 87 9.47 -32.49 -15.45
N LEU A 88 8.13 -32.44 -15.49
CA LEU A 88 7.34 -31.38 -14.85
C LEU A 88 7.50 -31.37 -13.33
N GLN A 89 7.52 -32.53 -12.68
CA GLN A 89 7.77 -32.63 -11.23
C GLN A 89 9.18 -32.13 -10.87
N GLN A 90 10.19 -32.47 -11.66
CA GLN A 90 11.55 -31.96 -11.47
C GLN A 90 11.64 -30.44 -11.69
N CYS A 91 10.96 -29.92 -12.72
CA CYS A 91 10.83 -28.49 -12.97
C CYS A 91 10.19 -27.78 -11.77
N ARG A 92 9.08 -28.31 -11.27
CA ARG A 92 8.37 -27.79 -10.10
C ARG A 92 9.20 -27.79 -8.81
N LEU A 93 9.98 -28.84 -8.55
CA LEU A 93 10.93 -28.86 -7.43
C LEU A 93 12.00 -27.77 -7.58
N THR A 94 12.50 -27.56 -8.80
CA THR A 94 13.47 -26.50 -9.09
C THR A 94 12.86 -25.11 -8.93
N MET A 95 11.59 -24.92 -9.31
CA MET A 95 10.84 -23.68 -9.02
C MET A 95 10.76 -23.42 -7.51
N ARG A 96 10.42 -24.44 -6.70
CA ARG A 96 10.39 -24.30 -5.22
C ARG A 96 11.74 -23.85 -4.67
N ASN A 97 12.84 -24.43 -5.16
CA ASN A 97 14.20 -24.02 -4.78
C ASN A 97 14.49 -22.56 -5.16
N CYS A 98 14.13 -22.15 -6.39
CA CYS A 98 14.28 -20.76 -6.83
C CYS A 98 13.50 -19.81 -5.92
N ILE A 99 12.24 -20.14 -5.59
CA ILE A 99 11.39 -19.33 -4.70
C ILE A 99 12.00 -19.26 -3.29
N GLU A 100 12.54 -20.35 -2.76
CA GLU A 100 13.21 -20.33 -1.46
C GLU A 100 14.41 -19.38 -1.44
N PHE A 101 15.28 -19.44 -2.46
CA PHE A 101 16.41 -18.52 -2.57
C PHE A 101 15.97 -17.08 -2.78
N LEU A 102 14.91 -16.83 -3.56
CA LEU A 102 14.31 -15.51 -3.71
C LEU A 102 13.70 -15.01 -2.40
N LYS A 103 13.08 -15.86 -1.58
CA LYS A 103 12.57 -15.51 -0.24
C LYS A 103 13.70 -15.16 0.72
N ARG A 104 14.82 -15.89 0.69
CA ARG A 104 16.04 -15.55 1.46
C ARG A 104 16.66 -14.22 1.00
N TYR A 105 16.63 -13.93 -0.30
CA TYR A 105 17.05 -12.64 -0.83
C TYR A 105 16.09 -11.52 -0.40
N ALA A 106 14.77 -11.76 -0.49
CA ALA A 106 13.71 -10.82 -0.10
C ALA A 106 13.82 -10.38 1.36
N SER A 107 14.10 -11.30 2.28
CA SER A 107 14.20 -11.02 3.72
C SER A 107 15.35 -10.07 4.09
N ILE A 108 16.37 -9.98 3.22
CA ILE A 108 17.49 -9.06 3.41
C ILE A 108 17.18 -7.72 2.74
N ILE A 109 16.77 -7.73 1.48
CA ILE A 109 16.59 -6.48 0.71
C ILE A 109 15.45 -5.60 1.20
N VAL A 110 14.43 -6.18 1.85
CA VAL A 110 13.30 -5.43 2.42
C VAL A 110 13.76 -4.37 3.43
N GLN A 111 14.93 -4.58 4.06
CA GLN A 111 15.53 -3.66 5.04
C GLN A 111 16.10 -2.39 4.39
N PHE A 112 16.33 -2.38 3.07
CA PHE A 112 16.90 -1.24 2.37
C PHE A 112 15.84 -0.32 1.73
N GLY A 113 14.55 -0.63 1.82
CA GLY A 113 13.46 0.21 1.29
C GLY A 113 13.56 0.52 -0.23
N PRO A 114 12.80 1.52 -0.74
CA PRO A 114 12.61 1.71 -2.18
C PRO A 114 13.86 2.22 -2.93
N ILE A 115 14.78 2.90 -2.23
CA ILE A 115 16.01 3.47 -2.82
C ILE A 115 16.98 2.35 -3.25
N TYR A 116 16.82 1.12 -2.75
CA TYR A 116 17.72 0.02 -3.07
C TYR A 116 17.83 -0.24 -4.59
N LYS A 117 16.72 -0.09 -5.32
CA LYS A 117 16.68 -0.27 -6.79
C LYS A 117 17.61 0.70 -7.55
N GLU A 118 17.98 1.82 -6.94
CA GLU A 118 18.85 2.86 -7.53
C GLU A 118 20.34 2.56 -7.31
N GLN A 119 20.67 1.60 -6.43
CA GLN A 119 22.04 1.26 -6.06
C GLN A 119 22.70 0.29 -7.06
N ASN A 120 22.65 0.60 -8.35
CA ASN A 120 23.29 -0.21 -9.38
C ASN A 120 23.84 0.66 -10.53
N ARG A 121 24.81 0.11 -11.26
CA ARG A 121 25.46 0.81 -12.38
C ARG A 121 24.49 1.24 -13.48
N CYS A 122 23.51 0.42 -13.87
CA CYS A 122 22.58 0.76 -14.94
C CYS A 122 21.78 2.03 -14.61
N PHE A 123 21.35 2.20 -13.36
CA PHE A 123 20.67 3.41 -12.92
C PHE A 123 21.59 4.65 -12.95
N LYS A 124 22.81 4.55 -12.41
CA LYS A 124 23.77 5.67 -12.41
C LYS A 124 24.23 6.05 -13.81
N TRP A 125 24.52 5.06 -14.66
CA TRP A 125 24.89 5.26 -16.05
C TRP A 125 23.75 5.91 -16.83
N GLN A 126 22.50 5.50 -16.61
CA GLN A 126 21.36 6.18 -17.22
C GLN A 126 21.38 7.67 -16.90
N GLN A 127 21.49 8.05 -15.63
CA GLN A 127 21.54 9.46 -15.22
C GLN A 127 22.72 10.21 -15.84
N TRP A 128 23.91 9.61 -15.86
CA TRP A 128 25.10 10.22 -16.44
C TRP A 128 25.00 10.38 -17.96
N LEU A 129 24.46 9.39 -18.68
CA LEU A 129 24.28 9.46 -20.13
C LEU A 129 23.17 10.46 -20.52
N GLU A 130 22.09 10.56 -19.75
CA GLU A 130 21.06 11.59 -19.93
C GLU A 130 21.65 13.00 -19.76
N ASN A 131 22.46 13.18 -18.71
CA ASN A 131 23.17 14.44 -18.47
C ASN A 131 24.24 14.75 -19.53
N LEU A 132 24.88 13.74 -20.12
CA LEU A 132 25.83 13.92 -21.22
C LEU A 132 25.14 14.30 -22.54
N LEU A 133 23.94 13.76 -22.79
CA LEU A 133 23.18 14.11 -23.98
C LEU A 133 22.59 15.53 -23.90
N SER A 134 22.26 16.01 -22.70
CA SER A 134 21.82 17.40 -22.49
C SER A 134 22.97 18.40 -22.61
N ASP A 135 24.17 18.05 -22.12
CA ASP A 135 25.39 18.83 -22.23
C ASP A 135 26.54 17.97 -22.78
N PHE A 136 26.66 17.96 -24.12
CA PHE A 136 27.65 17.16 -24.84
C PHE A 136 28.98 17.91 -24.99
N SER A 137 29.71 18.05 -23.87
CA SER A 137 30.98 18.78 -23.77
C SER A 137 32.13 17.93 -23.20
N SER A 138 33.37 18.35 -23.43
CA SER A 138 34.56 17.66 -22.90
C SER A 138 34.60 17.70 -21.36
N LEU A 139 34.17 18.81 -20.76
CA LEU A 139 34.04 18.99 -19.32
C LEU A 139 33.06 17.99 -18.71
N LYS A 140 31.88 17.81 -19.31
CA LYS A 140 30.87 16.86 -18.82
C LYS A 140 31.38 15.43 -18.83
N CYS A 141 32.13 15.04 -19.85
CA CYS A 141 32.79 13.74 -19.88
C CYS A 141 33.79 13.56 -18.73
N ILE A 142 34.59 14.58 -18.42
CA ILE A 142 35.55 14.55 -17.29
C ILE A 142 34.82 14.44 -15.94
N GLU A 143 33.71 15.16 -15.76
CA GLU A 143 32.87 15.05 -14.57
C GLU A 143 32.36 13.61 -14.40
N ILE A 144 31.77 13.01 -15.44
CA ILE A 144 31.25 11.64 -15.39
C ILE A 144 32.36 10.62 -15.11
N MET A 145 33.54 10.78 -15.72
CA MET A 145 34.69 9.91 -15.43
C MET A 145 35.16 10.02 -13.99
N THR A 146 35.11 11.22 -13.41
CA THR A 146 35.45 11.49 -12.02
C THR A 146 34.42 10.87 -11.08
N ASP A 147 33.13 11.04 -11.38
CA ASP A 147 32.03 10.43 -10.64
C ASP A 147 32.10 8.90 -10.63
N LEU A 148 32.40 8.28 -11.78
CA LEU A 148 32.58 6.83 -11.86
C LEU A 148 33.77 6.36 -11.03
N ARG A 149 34.90 7.08 -11.04
CA ARG A 149 36.05 6.77 -10.17
C ARG A 149 35.70 6.92 -8.69
N ASN A 150 34.95 7.95 -8.32
CA ASN A 150 34.55 8.18 -6.93
C ASN A 150 33.57 7.11 -6.41
N HIS A 151 32.62 6.66 -7.25
CA HIS A 151 31.62 5.67 -6.85
C HIS A 151 32.11 4.22 -6.92
N TYR A 152 32.92 3.88 -7.93
CA TYR A 152 33.28 2.49 -8.25
C TYR A 152 34.79 2.22 -8.24
N GLY A 153 35.62 3.22 -7.91
CA GLY A 153 37.07 3.09 -7.82
C GLY A 153 37.57 2.16 -6.70
N ARG A 154 38.90 2.10 -6.56
CA ARG A 154 39.55 1.36 -5.47
C ARG A 154 39.26 2.05 -4.13
N GLU A 155 38.97 1.25 -3.12
CA GLU A 155 38.59 1.76 -1.81
C GLU A 155 39.84 2.02 -0.97
N SER A 156 39.80 3.07 -0.14
CA SER A 156 40.92 3.42 0.75
C SER A 156 41.08 2.37 1.86
N PRO A 157 42.31 2.09 2.32
CA PRO A 157 42.55 1.22 3.48
C PRO A 157 41.74 1.63 4.73
N ASP A 158 41.56 2.93 4.95
CA ASP A 158 40.80 3.45 6.10
C ASP A 158 39.31 3.07 6.04
N ALA A 159 38.72 3.02 4.84
CA ALA A 159 37.33 2.60 4.64
C ALA A 159 37.16 1.10 4.93
N ILE A 160 38.15 0.28 4.55
CA ILE A 160 38.19 -1.15 4.91
C ILE A 160 38.24 -1.28 6.43
N GLN A 161 39.19 -0.62 7.09
CA GLN A 161 39.36 -0.69 8.55
C GLN A 161 38.11 -0.23 9.32
N THR A 162 37.47 0.84 8.83
CA THR A 162 36.23 1.36 9.41
C THR A 162 35.09 0.34 9.26
N ALA A 163 34.91 -0.25 8.08
CA ALA A 163 33.92 -1.30 7.86
C ALA A 163 34.16 -2.55 8.74
N LEU A 164 35.42 -2.93 8.96
CA LEU A 164 35.80 -3.99 9.89
C LEU A 164 35.38 -3.66 11.33
N SER A 165 35.66 -2.44 11.78
CA SER A 165 35.32 -1.99 13.14
C SER A 165 33.82 -2.02 13.39
N PHE A 166 33.01 -1.53 12.44
CA PHE A 166 31.55 -1.59 12.53
C PHE A 166 31.04 -3.03 12.51
N ASN A 167 31.65 -3.91 11.70
CA ASN A 167 31.27 -5.32 11.70
C ASN A 167 31.44 -5.96 13.08
N LEU A 168 32.57 -5.72 13.75
CA LEU A 168 32.84 -6.22 15.10
C LEU A 168 31.86 -5.63 16.13
N GLN A 169 31.50 -4.36 16.00
CA GLN A 169 30.50 -3.74 16.88
C GLN A 169 29.12 -4.38 16.71
N PHE A 170 28.65 -4.62 15.48
CA PHE A 170 27.40 -5.35 15.24
C PHE A 170 27.44 -6.79 15.76
N GLN A 171 28.57 -7.49 15.63
CA GLN A 171 28.76 -8.81 16.22
C GLN A 171 28.69 -8.77 17.74
N SER A 172 29.27 -7.75 18.38
CA SER A 172 29.19 -7.55 19.82
C SER A 172 27.74 -7.36 20.28
N ILE A 173 26.94 -6.55 19.57
CA ILE A 173 25.52 -6.33 19.86
C ILE A 173 24.72 -7.64 19.71
N LEU A 174 24.98 -8.40 18.65
CA LEU A 174 24.33 -9.70 18.45
C LEU A 174 24.70 -10.70 19.55
N ASN A 175 25.98 -10.75 19.95
CA ASN A 175 26.45 -11.61 21.03
C ASN A 175 25.81 -11.24 22.37
N GLU A 176 25.68 -9.95 22.69
CA GLU A 176 24.97 -9.50 23.89
C GLU A 176 23.50 -9.94 23.88
N ALA A 177 22.81 -9.82 22.74
CA ALA A 177 21.44 -10.28 22.59
C ALA A 177 21.32 -11.82 22.71
N ASN A 178 22.26 -12.57 22.11
CA ASN A 178 22.35 -14.04 22.26
C ASN A 178 22.54 -14.44 23.73
N SER A 179 23.43 -13.77 24.46
CA SER A 179 23.66 -14.02 25.89
C SER A 179 22.40 -13.78 26.72
N LYS A 180 21.62 -12.75 26.41
CA LYS A 180 20.32 -12.49 27.07
C LYS A 180 19.30 -13.61 26.81
N VAL A 181 19.18 -14.07 25.56
CA VAL A 181 18.30 -15.20 25.22
C VAL A 181 18.70 -16.46 25.97
N LEU A 182 20.01 -16.80 25.98
CA LEU A 182 20.52 -17.97 26.69
C LEU A 182 20.30 -17.88 28.21
N ALA A 183 20.51 -16.71 28.81
CA ALA A 183 20.26 -16.50 30.24
C ALA A 183 18.79 -16.71 30.62
N ILE A 184 17.84 -16.27 29.78
CA ILE A 184 16.41 -16.47 30.02
C ILE A 184 16.02 -17.95 29.84
N LEU A 185 16.51 -18.62 28.79
CA LEU A 185 16.25 -20.04 28.57
C LEU A 185 16.83 -20.89 29.71
N GLU A 186 18.00 -20.54 30.21
CA GLU A 186 18.60 -21.21 31.37
C GLU A 186 17.79 -20.98 32.64
N ARG A 187 17.28 -19.76 32.88
CA ARG A 187 16.36 -19.46 33.98
C ARG A 187 15.05 -20.28 33.87
N GLN A 188 14.47 -20.40 32.67
CA GLN A 188 13.29 -21.26 32.44
C GLN A 188 13.57 -22.73 32.77
N ARG A 189 14.75 -23.23 32.40
CA ARG A 189 15.20 -24.59 32.70
C ARG A 189 15.39 -24.83 34.20
N LEU A 190 16.01 -23.89 34.92
CA LEU A 190 16.25 -23.98 36.37
C LEU A 190 14.95 -23.97 37.18
N GLU A 191 13.94 -23.22 36.74
CA GLU A 191 12.62 -23.15 37.36
C GLU A 191 11.69 -24.33 36.98
N GLY A 192 12.16 -25.23 36.10
CA GLY A 192 11.39 -26.41 35.66
C GLY A 192 10.12 -26.05 34.91
N ILE A 193 10.21 -25.07 34.00
CA ILE A 193 9.10 -24.61 33.14
C ILE A 193 9.25 -25.29 31.78
N GLU A 194 8.54 -26.41 31.59
CA GLU A 194 8.51 -27.14 30.31
C GLU A 194 7.25 -26.83 29.50
N ASP A 195 6.11 -26.71 30.17
CA ASP A 195 4.79 -26.47 29.55
C ASP A 195 3.99 -25.43 30.36
N VAL A 196 3.74 -24.26 29.75
CA VAL A 196 2.99 -23.15 30.36
C VAL A 196 1.50 -23.48 30.44
N ASP A 197 0.95 -24.19 29.46
CA ASP A 197 -0.48 -24.52 29.42
C ASP A 197 -0.83 -25.54 30.53
N ALA A 198 0.07 -26.49 30.80
CA ALA A 198 -0.05 -27.42 31.92
C ALA A 198 -0.04 -26.71 33.29
N LEU A 199 0.79 -25.66 33.45
CA LEU A 199 0.83 -24.86 34.68
C LEU A 199 -0.48 -24.08 34.87
N SER A 200 -1.01 -23.46 33.80
CA SER A 200 -2.30 -22.77 33.85
C SER A 200 -3.45 -23.74 34.20
N ALA A 201 -3.43 -24.97 33.67
CA ALA A 201 -4.40 -26.00 34.02
C ALA A 201 -4.30 -26.41 35.50
N TYR A 202 -3.08 -26.52 36.04
CA TYR A 202 -2.84 -26.84 37.44
C TYR A 202 -3.31 -25.73 38.40
N VAL A 203 -3.13 -24.45 38.04
CA VAL A 203 -3.72 -23.33 38.78
C VAL A 203 -5.25 -23.45 38.84
N GLU A 204 -5.87 -23.75 37.71
CA GLU A 204 -7.33 -23.90 37.65
C GLU A 204 -7.84 -25.12 38.44
N GLU A 205 -7.09 -26.22 38.43
CA GLU A 205 -7.38 -27.41 39.25
C GLU A 205 -7.30 -27.12 40.75
N THR A 206 -6.26 -26.43 41.21
CA THR A 206 -6.11 -26.03 42.62
C THR A 206 -7.19 -25.02 43.04
N ARG A 207 -7.56 -24.09 42.15
CA ARG A 207 -8.67 -23.16 42.34
C ARG A 207 -10.01 -23.90 42.51
N CYS A 208 -10.33 -24.81 41.59
CA CYS A 208 -11.55 -25.61 41.65
C CYS A 208 -11.59 -26.50 42.90
N SER A 209 -10.46 -27.08 43.30
CA SER A 209 -10.34 -27.90 44.50
C SER A 209 -10.62 -27.10 45.78
N LEU A 210 -10.10 -25.87 45.86
CA LEU A 210 -10.38 -24.95 46.96
C LEU A 210 -11.86 -24.55 47.02
N LEU A 211 -12.46 -24.15 45.89
CA LEU A 211 -13.88 -23.78 45.83
C LEU A 211 -14.81 -24.95 46.15
N ARG A 212 -14.47 -26.16 45.69
CA ARG A 212 -15.20 -27.38 46.02
C ARG A 212 -15.14 -27.68 47.52
N PHE A 213 -13.96 -27.60 48.13
CA PHE A 213 -13.80 -27.76 49.57
C PHE A 213 -14.65 -26.76 50.37
N LEU A 214 -14.70 -25.50 49.93
CA LEU A 214 -15.55 -24.48 50.56
C LEU A 214 -17.02 -24.87 50.48
N THR A 215 -17.50 -25.25 49.30
CA THR A 215 -18.90 -25.65 49.09
C THR A 215 -19.30 -26.86 49.93
N GLU A 216 -18.38 -27.80 50.15
CA GLU A 216 -18.59 -29.02 50.93
C GLU A 216 -18.52 -28.78 52.47
N SER A 217 -17.96 -27.66 52.94
CA SER A 217 -17.52 -27.50 54.35
C SER A 217 -18.35 -26.56 55.25
N GLY A 218 -19.53 -26.09 54.82
CA GLY A 218 -20.48 -25.33 55.66
C GLY A 218 -20.06 -23.88 56.03
N GLU A 219 -20.96 -23.14 56.68
CA GLU A 219 -20.86 -21.69 56.95
C GLU A 219 -19.68 -21.27 57.83
N SER A 220 -19.25 -22.11 58.77
CA SER A 220 -18.06 -21.80 59.59
C SER A 220 -16.80 -21.79 58.73
N CYS A 221 -16.57 -22.81 57.90
CA CYS A 221 -15.41 -22.89 57.01
C CYS A 221 -15.30 -21.68 56.07
N HIS A 222 -16.45 -21.19 55.60
CA HIS A 222 -16.57 -19.98 54.79
C HIS A 222 -16.08 -18.70 55.49
N LEU A 223 -16.46 -18.49 56.75
CA LEU A 223 -15.98 -17.35 57.54
C LEU A 223 -14.46 -17.45 57.83
N ALA A 224 -13.92 -18.66 57.98
CA ALA A 224 -12.48 -18.88 58.20
C ALA A 224 -11.71 -18.53 56.94
N PHE A 225 -12.20 -18.99 55.79
CA PHE A 225 -11.63 -18.67 54.49
C PHE A 225 -11.58 -17.16 54.24
N LEU A 226 -12.64 -16.43 54.57
CA LEU A 226 -12.64 -14.98 54.52
C LEU A 226 -11.55 -14.39 55.43
N CYS A 227 -11.45 -14.81 56.70
CA CYS A 227 -10.43 -14.30 57.62
C CYS A 227 -8.98 -14.55 57.12
N VAL A 228 -8.69 -15.77 56.62
CA VAL A 228 -7.39 -16.11 56.03
C VAL A 228 -7.10 -15.21 54.83
N LEU A 229 -8.06 -15.00 53.94
CA LEU A 229 -7.88 -14.15 52.75
C LEU A 229 -7.75 -12.67 53.08
N GLY A 230 -8.46 -12.17 54.10
CA GLY A 230 -8.30 -10.81 54.61
C GLY A 230 -6.86 -10.59 55.10
N GLU A 231 -6.32 -11.53 55.88
CA GLU A 231 -4.94 -11.49 56.37
C GLU A 231 -3.90 -11.56 55.24
N THR A 232 -4.12 -12.40 54.22
CA THR A 232 -3.21 -12.49 53.07
C THR A 232 -3.26 -11.22 52.22
N LEU A 233 -4.45 -10.66 51.94
CA LEU A 233 -4.62 -9.40 51.22
C LEU A 233 -3.94 -8.24 51.96
N CYS A 234 -4.05 -8.18 53.29
CA CYS A 234 -3.34 -7.21 54.11
C CYS A 234 -1.82 -7.35 54.01
N THR A 235 -1.32 -8.59 54.05
CA THR A 235 0.11 -8.88 53.92
C THR A 235 0.64 -8.46 52.54
N ILE A 236 -0.10 -8.73 51.47
CA ILE A 236 0.33 -8.38 50.12
C ILE A 236 0.23 -6.87 49.89
N ARG A 237 -0.79 -6.21 50.45
CA ARG A 237 -0.90 -4.74 50.45
C ARG A 237 0.32 -4.07 51.07
N LYS A 238 0.84 -4.59 52.19
CA LYS A 238 2.11 -4.10 52.79
C LYS A 238 3.26 -4.20 51.82
N GLN A 239 3.39 -5.34 51.16
CA GLN A 239 4.47 -5.58 50.22
C GLN A 239 4.34 -4.61 49.04
N LEU A 240 3.13 -4.46 48.50
CA LEU A 240 2.84 -3.54 47.39
C LEU A 240 3.17 -2.10 47.78
N HIS A 241 2.73 -1.66 48.95
CA HIS A 241 3.04 -0.34 49.48
C HIS A 241 4.56 -0.09 49.65
N ARG A 242 5.33 -1.07 50.13
CA ARG A 242 6.80 -0.97 50.22
C ARG A 242 7.43 -0.82 48.84
N MET A 243 6.93 -1.56 47.86
CA MET A 243 7.40 -1.48 46.49
C MET A 243 7.06 -0.11 45.86
N GLU A 244 5.85 0.39 46.07
CA GLU A 244 5.44 1.73 45.65
C GLU A 244 6.29 2.82 46.30
N ASN A 245 6.66 2.67 47.57
CA ASN A 245 7.57 3.57 48.26
C ASN A 245 8.96 3.59 47.62
N ALA A 246 9.51 2.40 47.31
CA ALA A 246 10.80 2.27 46.65
C ALA A 246 10.80 2.91 45.24
N VAL A 247 9.70 2.75 44.50
CA VAL A 247 9.50 3.39 43.19
C VAL A 247 9.40 4.92 43.32
N SER A 248 8.65 5.42 44.30
CA SER A 248 8.54 6.86 44.59
C SER A 248 9.92 7.48 44.89
N ALA A 249 10.72 6.80 45.72
CA ALA A 249 12.05 7.24 46.15
C ALA A 249 13.10 7.22 45.02
N SER A 250 12.91 6.41 43.98
CA SER A 250 13.91 6.21 42.92
C SER A 250 14.06 7.38 41.94
N GLY A 251 13.07 8.29 41.90
CA GLY A 251 13.16 9.50 41.07
C GLY A 251 13.36 9.21 39.59
N GLU A 252 14.30 9.92 38.97
CA GLU A 252 14.63 9.79 37.53
C GLU A 252 15.38 8.49 37.18
N ARG A 253 15.94 7.79 38.17
CA ARG A 253 16.65 6.50 37.96
C ARG A 253 15.70 5.31 37.83
N LEU A 254 14.39 5.54 37.97
CA LEU A 254 13.37 4.50 37.91
C LEU A 254 13.40 3.70 36.59
N VAL A 255 13.80 4.33 35.49
CA VAL A 255 13.91 3.70 34.17
C VAL A 255 14.87 2.51 34.19
N ASP A 256 15.95 2.61 34.97
CA ASP A 256 17.02 1.62 35.05
C ASP A 256 16.91 0.74 36.32
N LEU A 257 15.82 0.87 37.10
CA LEU A 257 15.61 0.09 38.31
C LEU A 257 15.25 -1.36 37.97
N THR A 258 16.21 -2.26 38.21
CA THR A 258 16.04 -3.71 38.06
C THR A 258 16.18 -4.41 39.41
N SER A 259 15.46 -5.50 39.59
CA SER A 259 15.58 -6.33 40.78
C SER A 259 16.83 -7.20 40.77
N TRP A 260 17.05 -7.93 41.88
CA TRP A 260 18.19 -8.85 42.00
C TRP A 260 18.19 -9.95 40.93
N ASN A 261 16.98 -10.35 40.48
CA ASN A 261 16.81 -11.33 39.41
C ASN A 261 16.89 -10.72 38.00
N GLY A 262 17.13 -9.41 37.90
CA GLY A 262 17.22 -8.67 36.63
C GLY A 262 15.87 -8.24 36.03
N ASP A 263 14.76 -8.44 36.74
CA ASP A 263 13.43 -8.06 36.29
C ASP A 263 13.24 -6.53 36.44
N TRP A 264 12.54 -5.88 35.50
CA TRP A 264 12.27 -4.44 35.59
C TRP A 264 11.22 -4.15 36.67
N PHE A 265 11.29 -3.01 37.35
CA PHE A 265 10.38 -2.69 38.46
C PHE A 265 8.88 -2.84 38.10
N LEU A 266 8.53 -2.53 36.85
CA LEU A 266 7.15 -2.61 36.37
C LEU A 266 6.65 -4.05 36.37
N ASP A 267 7.50 -5.00 35.97
CA ASP A 267 7.14 -6.42 35.91
C ASP A 267 6.85 -6.96 37.32
N GLU A 268 7.62 -6.48 38.32
CA GLU A 268 7.42 -6.86 39.72
C GLU A 268 6.14 -6.27 40.31
N ILE A 269 5.89 -4.96 40.11
CA ILE A 269 4.64 -4.33 40.57
C ILE A 269 3.43 -4.95 39.86
N CYS A 270 3.54 -5.25 38.56
CA CYS A 270 2.48 -5.91 37.80
C CYS A 270 2.17 -7.30 38.37
N SER A 271 3.20 -8.11 38.65
CA SER A 271 3.07 -9.42 39.29
C SER A 271 2.41 -9.32 40.68
N MET A 272 2.83 -8.35 41.50
CA MET A 272 2.21 -8.11 42.81
C MET A 272 0.74 -7.71 42.70
N CYS A 273 0.40 -6.82 41.76
CA CYS A 273 -0.99 -6.46 41.49
C CYS A 273 -1.79 -7.65 40.93
N GLY A 274 -1.15 -8.50 40.12
CA GLY A 274 -1.73 -9.74 39.62
C GLY A 274 -2.08 -10.73 40.74
N ASN A 275 -1.17 -10.91 41.70
CA ASN A 275 -1.42 -11.73 42.89
C ASN A 275 -2.64 -11.21 43.65
N VAL A 276 -2.71 -9.90 43.94
CA VAL A 276 -3.86 -9.28 44.59
C VAL A 276 -5.14 -9.51 43.79
N ALA A 277 -5.10 -9.33 42.47
CA ALA A 277 -6.27 -9.52 41.60
C ALA A 277 -6.77 -10.97 41.61
N GLN A 278 -5.90 -11.97 41.73
CA GLN A 278 -6.30 -13.37 41.87
C GLN A 278 -6.96 -13.66 43.22
N TYR A 279 -6.45 -13.09 44.32
CA TYR A 279 -7.14 -13.21 45.61
C TYR A 279 -8.50 -12.51 45.60
N ALA A 280 -8.62 -11.36 44.94
CA ALA A 280 -9.90 -10.71 44.74
C ALA A 280 -10.84 -11.56 43.88
N GLN A 281 -10.33 -12.23 42.84
CA GLN A 281 -11.09 -13.16 42.01
C GLN A 281 -11.59 -14.37 42.81
N LEU A 282 -10.73 -14.97 43.65
CA LEU A 282 -11.12 -16.05 44.56
C LEU A 282 -12.24 -15.65 45.51
N LEU A 283 -12.23 -14.42 46.04
CA LEU A 283 -13.30 -13.89 46.87
C LEU A 283 -14.60 -13.69 46.08
N LEU A 284 -14.52 -13.20 44.85
CA LEU A 284 -15.67 -13.01 43.97
C LEU A 284 -16.33 -14.33 43.54
N ASP A 285 -15.53 -15.37 43.33
CA ASP A 285 -15.99 -16.71 42.95
C ASP A 285 -16.53 -17.52 44.14
N SER A 286 -16.30 -17.05 45.37
CA SER A 286 -16.79 -17.68 46.59
C SER A 286 -18.29 -17.43 46.79
N PRO A 287 -19.09 -18.47 47.13
CA PRO A 287 -20.52 -18.32 47.35
C PRO A 287 -20.89 -17.48 48.59
N VAL A 288 -19.89 -17.16 49.42
CA VAL A 288 -20.03 -16.50 50.74
C VAL A 288 -20.20 -14.99 50.61
N VAL A 289 -19.61 -14.41 49.57
CA VAL A 289 -19.71 -12.97 49.32
C VAL A 289 -21.06 -12.70 48.66
N ILE A 290 -22.07 -12.36 49.46
CA ILE A 290 -23.42 -12.01 48.97
C ILE A 290 -23.53 -10.50 48.78
N ASP A 291 -22.77 -9.72 49.56
CA ASP A 291 -22.79 -8.26 49.57
C ASP A 291 -22.31 -7.67 48.22
N ASN A 292 -23.20 -6.91 47.59
CA ASN A 292 -22.93 -6.26 46.32
C ASN A 292 -21.89 -5.14 46.44
N ASP A 293 -21.81 -4.50 47.61
CA ASP A 293 -20.83 -3.43 47.86
C ASP A 293 -19.43 -4.03 47.90
N LEU A 294 -19.21 -5.12 48.65
CA LEU A 294 -17.94 -5.85 48.68
C LEU A 294 -17.54 -6.39 47.30
N LYS A 295 -18.49 -6.94 46.52
CA LYS A 295 -18.23 -7.37 45.13
C LYS A 295 -17.73 -6.22 44.26
N SER A 296 -18.35 -5.04 44.38
CA SER A 296 -17.94 -3.87 43.61
C SER A 296 -16.52 -3.42 43.96
N VAL A 297 -16.15 -3.38 45.25
CA VAL A 297 -14.80 -2.98 45.69
C VAL A 297 -13.72 -3.97 45.27
N LEU A 298 -14.02 -5.28 45.30
CA LEU A 298 -13.13 -6.32 44.79
C LEU A 298 -12.94 -6.24 43.27
N GLN A 299 -13.96 -5.85 42.51
CA GLN A 299 -13.79 -5.54 41.08
C GLN A 299 -12.87 -4.33 40.85
N GLY A 300 -12.97 -3.31 41.70
CA GLY A 300 -12.06 -2.16 41.69
C GLY A 300 -10.59 -2.51 41.85
N VAL A 301 -10.28 -3.48 42.72
CA VAL A 301 -8.92 -3.99 42.91
C VAL A 301 -8.35 -4.58 41.61
N LYS A 302 -9.19 -5.27 40.82
CA LYS A 302 -8.79 -5.82 39.51
C LYS A 302 -8.51 -4.72 38.48
N LEU A 303 -9.23 -3.60 38.52
CA LEU A 303 -8.95 -2.44 37.65
C LEU A 303 -7.54 -1.90 37.88
N GLY A 304 -7.04 -1.92 39.13
CA GLY A 304 -5.65 -1.57 39.44
C GLY A 304 -4.62 -2.45 38.73
N HIS A 305 -4.87 -3.76 38.67
CA HIS A 305 -4.02 -4.68 37.90
C HIS A 305 -4.11 -4.45 36.39
N PHE A 306 -5.30 -4.16 35.84
CA PHE A 306 -5.46 -3.92 34.40
C PHE A 306 -4.63 -2.73 33.90
N VAL A 307 -4.48 -1.66 34.68
CA VAL A 307 -3.60 -0.53 34.33
C VAL A 307 -2.15 -0.99 34.15
N PHE A 308 -1.62 -1.79 35.09
CA PHE A 308 -0.25 -2.33 34.98
C PHE A 308 -0.11 -3.35 33.86
N ALA A 309 -1.09 -4.23 33.69
CA ALA A 309 -1.10 -5.19 32.58
C ALA A 309 -1.09 -4.47 31.22
N SER A 310 -1.82 -3.36 31.07
CA SER A 310 -1.82 -2.55 29.86
C SER A 310 -0.50 -1.80 29.64
N LEU A 311 0.18 -1.36 30.70
CA LEU A 311 1.53 -0.79 30.62
C LEU A 311 2.58 -1.85 30.22
N GLU A 312 2.49 -3.06 30.79
CA GLU A 312 3.35 -4.19 30.42
C GLU A 312 3.11 -4.60 28.95
N ASP A 313 1.85 -4.72 28.53
CA ASP A 313 1.46 -4.98 27.15
C ASP A 313 1.97 -3.89 26.20
N MET A 314 1.94 -2.62 26.61
CA MET A 314 2.50 -1.51 25.83
C MET A 314 4.01 -1.69 25.60
N GLY A 315 4.77 -2.01 26.66
CA GLY A 315 6.21 -2.28 26.56
C GLY A 315 6.53 -3.52 25.71
N PHE A 316 5.73 -4.58 25.83
CA PHE A 316 5.85 -5.80 25.07
C PHE A 316 5.54 -5.58 23.58
N ASN A 317 4.39 -5.00 23.25
CA ASN A 317 3.95 -4.76 21.88
C ASN A 317 4.84 -3.73 21.17
N TYR A 318 5.35 -2.73 21.87
CA TYR A 318 6.32 -1.81 21.29
C TYR A 318 7.59 -2.56 20.84
N GLN A 319 8.17 -3.39 21.71
CA GLN A 319 9.42 -4.10 21.41
C GLN A 319 9.27 -5.24 20.39
N THR A 320 8.11 -5.90 20.33
CA THR A 320 7.89 -7.09 19.49
C THR A 320 7.21 -6.77 18.16
N ILE A 321 6.44 -5.69 18.07
CA ILE A 321 5.65 -5.34 16.89
C ILE A 321 6.05 -3.96 16.33
N ILE A 322 5.86 -2.88 17.12
CA ILE A 322 6.00 -1.51 16.61
C ILE A 322 7.44 -1.19 16.22
N LEU A 323 8.41 -1.51 17.08
CA LEU A 323 9.82 -1.18 16.86
C LEU A 323 10.40 -1.91 15.63
N PRO A 324 10.24 -3.26 15.48
CA PRO A 324 10.65 -3.94 14.25
C PRO A 324 10.02 -3.35 12.98
N GLU A 325 8.71 -3.06 13.02
CA GLU A 325 8.00 -2.52 11.85
C GLU A 325 8.42 -1.08 11.53
N ALA A 326 8.66 -0.25 12.56
CA ALA A 326 9.14 1.11 12.41
C ALA A 326 10.55 1.17 11.81
N LEU A 327 11.44 0.25 12.18
CA LEU A 327 12.77 0.13 11.57
C LEU A 327 12.66 -0.34 10.12
N LEU A 328 11.86 -1.36 9.84
CA LEU A 328 11.68 -1.90 8.49
C LEU A 328 11.12 -0.85 7.52
N LYS A 329 10.14 -0.07 7.98
CA LYS A 329 9.42 0.92 7.16
C LYS A 329 9.91 2.35 7.35
N ALA A 330 11.02 2.56 8.06
CA ALA A 330 11.54 3.90 8.38
C ALA A 330 11.77 4.80 7.15
N LEU A 331 11.97 4.16 5.99
CA LEU A 331 12.29 4.81 4.71
C LEU A 331 11.17 4.65 3.68
N ASP A 332 10.01 4.18 4.09
CA ASP A 332 8.79 4.22 3.30
C ASP A 332 8.32 5.68 3.17
N PRO A 333 7.98 6.17 1.97
CA PRO A 333 7.55 7.56 1.75
C PRO A 333 6.38 7.98 2.64
N SER A 334 5.44 7.07 2.92
CA SER A 334 4.27 7.36 3.76
C SER A 334 4.64 7.53 5.24
N VAL A 335 5.66 6.80 5.72
CA VAL A 335 6.17 6.96 7.10
C VAL A 335 6.90 8.29 7.22
N ILE A 336 7.79 8.61 6.26
CA ILE A 336 8.51 9.89 6.21
C ILE A 336 7.52 11.06 6.18
N GLU A 337 6.45 10.98 5.39
CA GLU A 337 5.41 12.01 5.32
C GLU A 337 4.71 12.21 6.68
N ILE A 338 4.44 11.13 7.42
CA ILE A 338 3.83 11.23 8.76
C ILE A 338 4.78 11.86 9.76
N VAL A 339 6.06 11.47 9.76
CA VAL A 339 7.06 12.09 10.63
C VAL A 339 7.13 13.60 10.33
N ALA A 340 7.21 13.99 9.06
CA ALA A 340 7.19 15.40 8.66
C ALA A 340 5.89 16.13 9.07
N LYS A 341 4.74 15.46 9.05
CA LYS A 341 3.47 16.03 9.55
C LYS A 341 3.51 16.22 11.07
N LEU A 342 4.04 15.25 11.83
CA LEU A 342 4.22 15.38 13.29
C LEU A 342 5.16 16.55 13.62
N ASP A 343 6.25 16.69 12.88
CA ASP A 343 7.19 17.81 13.04
C ASP A 343 6.53 19.16 12.79
N ARG A 344 5.69 19.24 11.75
CA ARG A 344 4.93 20.47 11.45
C ARG A 344 3.94 20.81 12.56
N ILE A 345 3.24 19.83 13.13
CA ILE A 345 2.32 20.05 14.26
C ILE A 345 3.08 20.60 15.47
N ILE A 346 4.23 19.98 15.80
CA ILE A 346 5.04 20.39 16.94
C ILE A 346 5.69 21.76 16.71
N ALA A 347 6.19 22.03 15.51
CA ALA A 347 6.78 23.32 15.15
C ALA A 347 5.75 24.48 15.20
N ARG A 348 4.49 24.22 14.81
CA ARG A 348 3.39 25.19 14.88
C ARG A 348 3.01 25.57 16.32
N CYS A 349 3.40 24.79 17.31
CA CYS A 349 3.26 25.14 18.73
C CYS A 349 3.98 26.46 19.07
N GLY A 350 5.14 26.72 18.43
CA GLY A 350 5.99 27.88 18.70
C GLY A 350 6.69 27.86 20.08
N ILE A 351 6.42 26.86 20.93
CA ILE A 351 7.02 26.65 22.25
C ILE A 351 7.59 25.22 22.30
N PRO A 352 8.84 25.01 22.76
CA PRO A 352 9.39 23.67 22.98
C PRO A 352 8.50 22.83 23.91
N LEU A 353 8.29 21.55 23.57
CA LEU A 353 7.39 20.67 24.33
C LEU A 353 7.81 20.50 25.80
N GLU A 354 9.11 20.51 26.10
CA GLU A 354 9.64 20.45 27.47
C GLU A 354 9.18 21.65 28.31
N LYS A 355 9.28 22.86 27.75
CA LYS A 355 8.81 24.08 28.39
C LYS A 355 7.30 24.05 28.61
N LEU A 356 6.55 23.54 27.63
CA LEU A 356 5.10 23.37 27.75
C LEU A 356 4.73 22.43 28.91
N ILE A 357 5.49 21.34 29.10
CA ILE A 357 5.33 20.42 30.24
C ILE A 357 5.63 21.13 31.56
N THR A 358 6.73 21.89 31.66
CA THR A 358 7.10 22.63 32.87
C THR A 358 6.05 23.67 33.26
N ASP A 359 5.51 24.40 32.28
CA ASP A 359 4.46 25.40 32.51
C ASP A 359 3.15 24.75 33.01
N LEU A 360 2.77 23.59 32.45
CA LEU A 360 1.62 22.81 32.93
C LEU A 360 1.83 22.26 34.35
N GLN A 361 3.04 21.80 34.69
CA GLN A 361 3.40 21.36 36.05
C GLN A 361 3.32 22.54 37.05
N CYS A 362 3.71 23.74 36.63
CA CYS A 362 3.56 24.95 37.44
C CYS A 362 2.07 25.27 37.68
N ASN A 363 1.21 25.11 36.67
CA ASN A 363 -0.24 25.29 36.81
C ASN A 363 -0.86 24.32 37.82
N ILE A 364 -0.46 23.04 37.81
CA ILE A 364 -0.88 22.07 38.84
C ILE A 364 -0.45 22.54 40.24
N THR A 365 0.80 22.96 40.37
CA THR A 365 1.34 23.44 41.66
C THR A 365 0.58 24.66 42.16
N ASN A 366 0.28 25.62 41.29
CA ASN A 366 -0.48 26.83 41.64
C ASN A 366 -1.93 26.52 42.00
N LEU A 367 -2.56 25.55 41.31
CA LEU A 367 -3.91 25.08 41.58
C LEU A 367 -4.01 24.38 42.94
N ILE A 368 -3.05 23.52 43.29
CA ILE A 368 -2.96 22.87 44.59
C ILE A 368 -2.69 23.90 45.71
N LEU A 369 -1.79 24.87 45.47
CA LEU A 369 -1.46 25.94 46.42
C LEU A 369 -2.50 27.09 46.47
N LYS A 370 -3.62 26.99 45.74
CA LYS A 370 -4.69 28.00 45.64
C LYS A 370 -4.19 29.43 45.29
N LYS A 371 -3.12 29.55 44.49
CA LYS A 371 -2.65 30.84 43.96
C LYS A 371 -3.48 31.23 42.72
N GLN A 372 -3.78 32.52 42.54
CA GLN A 372 -4.52 32.99 41.35
C GLN A 372 -3.77 32.62 40.05
N VAL A 373 -4.44 31.91 39.15
CA VAL A 373 -3.90 31.48 37.85
C VAL A 373 -4.07 32.63 36.84
N THR A 374 -2.97 33.18 36.36
CA THR A 374 -2.95 34.15 35.25
C THR A 374 -2.89 33.42 33.90
N GLU A 375 -3.96 33.56 33.10
CA GLU A 375 -4.15 33.18 31.68
C GLU A 375 -3.84 31.73 31.21
N ASN A 376 -4.88 31.04 30.75
CA ASN A 376 -4.89 29.65 30.21
C ASN A 376 -4.24 29.44 28.82
N ARG A 377 -3.33 30.31 28.36
CA ARG A 377 -2.74 30.23 26.99
C ARG A 377 -2.06 28.88 26.71
N VAL A 378 -1.51 28.25 27.73
CA VAL A 378 -0.84 26.94 27.68
C VAL A 378 -1.84 25.82 27.38
N ALA A 379 -3.00 25.82 28.04
CA ALA A 379 -4.05 24.81 27.84
C ALA A 379 -4.68 24.89 26.45
N ASP A 380 -4.92 26.12 25.94
CA ASP A 380 -5.42 26.32 24.57
C ASP A 380 -4.42 25.81 23.52
N THR A 381 -3.13 25.94 23.79
CA THR A 381 -2.06 25.44 22.90
C THR A 381 -2.05 23.91 22.87
N VAL A 382 -2.15 23.24 24.02
CA VAL A 382 -2.27 21.78 24.09
C VAL A 382 -3.53 21.28 23.39
N LYS A 383 -4.66 21.96 23.55
CA LYS A 383 -5.92 21.62 22.88
C LYS A 383 -5.80 21.69 21.36
N LYS A 384 -5.11 22.71 20.82
CA LYS A 384 -4.81 22.81 19.39
C LYS A 384 -3.94 21.65 18.92
N LEU A 385 -2.86 21.34 19.66
CA LEU A 385 -1.98 20.20 19.35
C LEU A 385 -2.75 18.88 19.32
N ARG A 386 -3.65 18.66 20.29
CA ARG A 386 -4.51 17.47 20.35
C ARG A 386 -5.41 17.36 19.12
N ASN A 387 -6.09 18.44 18.75
CA ASN A 387 -6.97 18.44 17.58
C ASN A 387 -6.21 18.17 16.28
N GLU A 388 -5.02 18.77 16.11
CA GLU A 388 -4.18 18.53 14.93
C GLU A 388 -3.65 17.08 14.90
N PHE A 389 -3.19 16.54 16.04
CA PHE A 389 -2.74 15.16 16.12
C PHE A 389 -3.87 14.17 15.83
N GLU A 390 -5.04 14.35 16.42
CA GLU A 390 -6.20 13.48 16.18
C GLU A 390 -6.73 13.57 14.75
N SER A 391 -6.44 14.65 14.01
CA SER A 391 -6.75 14.74 12.57
C SER A 391 -5.85 13.85 11.72
N LEU A 392 -4.65 13.49 12.22
CA LEU A 392 -3.73 12.56 11.55
C LEU A 392 -4.09 11.09 11.80
N VAL A 393 -4.78 10.78 12.90
CA VAL A 393 -5.16 9.42 13.29
C VAL A 393 -6.55 9.11 12.69
N PRO A 394 -6.70 8.10 11.83
CA PRO A 394 -7.99 7.73 11.25
C PRO A 394 -9.00 7.33 12.34
N ARG A 395 -10.24 7.86 12.28
CA ARG A 395 -11.24 7.74 13.36
C ARG A 395 -12.32 6.66 13.15
N SER A 396 -12.34 5.93 12.03
CA SER A 396 -13.45 5.00 11.71
C SER A 396 -13.02 3.67 11.07
N GLU A 397 -13.70 2.57 11.44
CA GLU A 397 -13.47 1.20 10.95
C GLU A 397 -13.54 1.06 9.41
N HIS A 398 -14.42 1.80 8.74
CA HIS A 398 -14.57 1.77 7.28
C HIS A 398 -13.37 2.37 6.50
N GLN A 399 -12.45 3.07 7.17
CA GLN A 399 -11.24 3.64 6.55
C GLN A 399 -10.01 2.72 6.69
N ILE A 400 -10.09 1.61 7.44
CA ILE A 400 -8.96 0.75 7.78
C ILE A 400 -8.41 -0.02 6.56
N ALA A 401 -9.29 -0.39 5.62
CA ALA A 401 -8.92 -1.20 4.45
C ALA A 401 -8.01 -0.48 3.43
N GLY A 402 -7.88 0.85 3.52
CA GLY A 402 -7.07 1.67 2.59
C GLY A 402 -5.88 2.39 3.24
N LEU A 403 -5.55 2.11 4.50
CA LEU A 403 -4.49 2.83 5.21
C LEU A 403 -3.11 2.51 4.64
N ASN A 404 -2.31 3.56 4.43
CA ASN A 404 -0.91 3.41 4.06
C ASN A 404 -0.06 2.90 5.24
N ASN A 405 1.18 2.50 4.95
CA ASN A 405 2.10 1.92 5.93
C ASN A 405 2.33 2.85 7.12
N GLY A 406 2.55 4.15 6.87
CA GLY A 406 2.71 5.14 7.92
C GLY A 406 1.48 5.24 8.83
N GLN A 407 0.28 5.31 8.26
CA GLN A 407 -0.96 5.50 9.03
C GLN A 407 -1.25 4.28 9.90
N LYS A 408 -1.02 3.07 9.38
CA LYS A 408 -1.13 1.82 10.15
C LYS A 408 -0.19 1.85 11.35
N LEU A 409 1.06 2.25 11.14
CA LEU A 409 2.08 2.30 12.18
C LEU A 409 1.77 3.37 13.24
N LEU A 410 1.37 4.58 12.83
CA LEU A 410 0.97 5.64 13.76
C LEU A 410 -0.27 5.24 14.58
N MET A 411 -1.26 4.62 13.93
CA MET A 411 -2.48 4.15 14.59
C MET A 411 -2.17 3.04 15.61
N ALA A 412 -1.35 2.05 15.24
CA ALA A 412 -0.93 0.98 16.12
C ALA A 412 -0.14 1.53 17.32
N PHE A 413 0.79 2.46 17.09
CA PHE A 413 1.56 3.08 18.17
C PHE A 413 0.67 3.93 19.09
N ASN A 414 -0.25 4.73 18.54
CA ASN A 414 -1.21 5.50 19.32
C ASN A 414 -2.14 4.60 20.16
N GLY A 415 -2.55 3.45 19.60
CA GLY A 415 -3.40 2.44 20.22
C GLY A 415 -2.86 1.89 21.54
N LEU A 416 -1.53 1.79 21.66
CA LEU A 416 -0.89 1.33 22.89
C LEU A 416 -1.19 2.27 24.08
N PHE A 417 -1.11 3.58 23.85
CA PHE A 417 -1.38 4.58 24.89
C PHE A 417 -2.87 4.69 25.23
N THR A 418 -3.75 4.59 24.22
CA THR A 418 -5.20 4.72 24.45
C THR A 418 -5.76 3.60 25.33
N LYS A 419 -5.19 2.39 25.26
CA LYS A 419 -5.58 1.28 26.14
C LYS A 419 -5.26 1.61 27.61
N VAL A 420 -4.04 2.09 27.87
CA VAL A 420 -3.60 2.50 29.21
C VAL A 420 -4.48 3.62 29.77
N ASP A 421 -4.75 4.65 28.97
CA ASP A 421 -5.60 5.77 29.39
C ASP A 421 -7.04 5.33 29.69
N SER A 422 -7.60 4.38 28.91
CA SER A 422 -8.93 3.81 29.13
C SER A 422 -9.01 3.04 30.45
N ASP A 423 -8.02 2.18 30.73
CA ASP A 423 -8.00 1.38 31.94
C ASP A 423 -7.78 2.25 33.19
N LEU A 424 -6.95 3.30 33.07
CA LEU A 424 -6.78 4.28 34.16
C LEU A 424 -8.07 5.05 34.42
N GLU A 425 -8.80 5.48 33.38
CA GLU A 425 -10.08 6.18 33.54
C GLU A 425 -11.12 5.27 34.21
N ALA A 426 -11.14 3.98 33.86
CA ALA A 426 -11.99 3.00 34.52
C ALA A 426 -11.67 2.90 36.03
N LEU A 427 -10.38 2.84 36.40
CA LEU A 427 -9.97 2.82 37.80
C LEU A 427 -10.32 4.13 38.53
N LEU A 428 -10.06 5.29 37.94
CA LEU A 428 -10.34 6.59 38.57
C LEU A 428 -11.84 6.82 38.74
N SER A 429 -12.63 6.54 37.71
CA SER A 429 -14.09 6.65 37.78
C SER A 429 -14.68 5.67 38.80
N PHE A 430 -14.09 4.48 38.93
CA PHE A 430 -14.46 3.55 39.98
C PHE A 430 -14.17 4.12 41.38
N LEU A 431 -12.95 4.62 41.61
CA LEU A 431 -12.54 5.18 42.91
C LEU A 431 -13.35 6.43 43.31
N ASP A 432 -13.75 7.26 42.35
CA ASP A 432 -14.57 8.46 42.61
C ASP A 432 -16.02 8.11 42.98
N ASN A 433 -16.55 7.00 42.42
CA ASN A 433 -17.92 6.56 42.66
C ASN A 433 -18.06 5.68 43.91
N LEU A 434 -16.96 5.27 44.54
CA LEU A 434 -16.99 4.57 45.82
C LEU A 434 -17.51 5.51 46.92
N ALA A 435 -18.60 5.11 47.58
CA ALA A 435 -19.14 5.81 48.74
C ALA A 435 -18.27 5.57 49.99
N ILE A 436 -17.09 6.21 50.04
CA ILE A 436 -16.14 6.06 51.15
C ILE A 436 -16.57 6.96 52.33
N PRO A 437 -16.78 6.40 53.54
CA PRO A 437 -17.00 7.20 54.74
C PRO A 437 -15.83 8.15 55.00
N SER A 438 -16.13 9.43 55.28
CA SER A 438 -15.10 10.48 55.49
C SER A 438 -14.13 10.16 56.64
N ILE A 439 -14.57 9.37 57.61
CA ILE A 439 -13.77 8.92 58.76
C ILE A 439 -12.63 7.98 58.32
N TRP A 440 -12.77 7.24 57.22
CA TRP A 440 -11.74 6.32 56.71
C TRP A 440 -10.51 7.06 56.17
N GLN A 441 -10.60 8.36 55.92
CA GLN A 441 -9.46 9.19 55.53
C GLN A 441 -8.43 9.34 56.67
N LYS A 442 -8.81 9.02 57.93
CA LYS A 442 -7.92 8.99 59.10
C LYS A 442 -7.06 7.71 59.18
N LEU A 443 -7.26 6.75 58.28
CA LEU A 443 -6.46 5.54 58.22
C LEU A 443 -5.07 5.89 57.67
N ASP A 444 -4.03 5.30 58.28
CA ASP A 444 -2.63 5.47 57.92
C ASP A 444 -2.42 5.37 56.40
N PHE A 445 -3.00 4.34 55.81
CA PHE A 445 -2.77 4.02 54.43
C PHE A 445 -3.36 4.99 53.42
N TYR A 446 -4.46 5.68 53.77
CA TYR A 446 -5.06 6.66 52.89
C TYR A 446 -4.12 7.86 52.77
N SER A 447 -3.59 8.32 53.91
CA SER A 447 -2.63 9.42 53.91
C SER A 447 -1.35 9.06 53.16
N ASP A 448 -0.81 7.86 53.37
CA ASP A 448 0.47 7.46 52.78
C ASP A 448 0.37 7.27 51.26
N THR A 449 -0.74 6.70 50.76
CA THR A 449 -0.97 6.54 49.31
C THR A 449 -1.15 7.87 48.58
N VAL A 450 -1.83 8.84 49.21
CA VAL A 450 -2.03 10.18 48.63
C VAL A 450 -0.71 10.96 48.51
N THR A 451 0.28 10.70 49.38
CA THR A 451 1.59 11.36 49.28
C THR A 451 2.41 10.96 48.07
N TYR A 452 2.16 9.78 47.48
CA TYR A 452 2.94 9.28 46.34
C TYR A 452 2.66 10.05 45.04
N ALA A 453 1.39 10.34 44.76
CA ALA A 453 0.99 11.12 43.58
C ALA A 453 -0.08 12.16 43.93
N PRO A 454 0.23 13.22 44.71
CA PRO A 454 -0.78 14.17 45.19
C PRO A 454 -1.67 14.79 44.09
N PRO A 455 -1.15 15.13 42.89
CA PRO A 455 -1.97 15.71 41.82
C PRO A 455 -3.11 14.82 41.31
N ILE A 456 -2.97 13.49 41.30
CA ILE A 456 -4.01 12.60 40.71
C ILE A 456 -5.28 12.58 41.58
N HIS A 457 -5.15 12.79 42.88
CA HIS A 457 -6.27 12.80 43.81
C HIS A 457 -7.09 14.11 43.76
N HIS A 458 -6.56 15.17 43.13
CA HIS A 458 -7.27 16.44 42.98
C HIS A 458 -8.02 16.51 41.64
N LEU A 459 -9.36 16.50 41.66
CA LEU A 459 -10.22 16.49 40.45
C LEU A 459 -9.86 17.60 39.44
N GLY A 460 -9.55 18.81 39.92
CA GLY A 460 -9.15 19.93 39.05
C GLY A 460 -7.75 19.81 38.42
N ALA A 461 -6.87 18.96 38.96
CA ALA A 461 -5.52 18.75 38.44
C ALA A 461 -5.46 17.62 37.39
N ARG A 462 -6.41 16.67 37.42
CA ARG A 462 -6.46 15.54 36.47
C ARG A 462 -6.49 15.96 35.00
N PRO A 463 -7.29 16.96 34.56
CA PRO A 463 -7.26 17.39 33.15
C PRO A 463 -5.89 17.92 32.73
N ILE A 464 -5.21 18.67 33.60
CA ILE A 464 -3.87 19.22 33.34
C ILE A 464 -2.82 18.09 33.27
N LEU A 465 -2.95 17.06 34.11
CA LEU A 465 -2.12 15.86 34.01
C LEU A 465 -2.34 15.11 32.68
N LYS A 466 -3.59 14.92 32.25
CA LYS A 466 -3.90 14.31 30.94
C LYS A 466 -3.29 15.10 29.78
N ASP A 467 -3.21 16.42 29.91
CA ASP A 467 -2.56 17.29 28.93
C ASP A 467 -1.03 17.15 28.94
N ILE A 468 -0.39 17.06 30.12
CA ILE A 468 1.05 16.77 30.23
C ILE A 468 1.40 15.43 29.56
N TYR A 469 0.64 14.37 29.85
CA TYR A 469 0.93 13.04 29.31
C TYR A 469 0.57 12.89 27.85
N PHE A 470 -0.38 13.68 27.33
CA PHE A 470 -0.56 13.82 25.89
C PHE A 470 0.67 14.43 25.22
N VAL A 471 1.25 15.51 25.79
CA VAL A 471 2.47 16.13 25.25
C VAL A 471 3.67 15.18 25.32
N LYS A 472 3.85 14.47 26.45
CA LYS A 472 4.90 13.45 26.60
C LYS A 472 4.72 12.29 25.60
N LYS A 473 3.49 11.84 25.37
CA LYS A 473 3.16 10.83 24.35
C LYS A 473 3.53 11.30 22.95
N LEU A 474 3.15 12.52 22.58
CA LEU A 474 3.48 13.10 21.28
C LEU A 474 5.01 13.16 21.06
N SER A 475 5.74 13.62 22.09
CA SER A 475 7.20 13.65 22.09
C SER A 475 7.81 12.26 21.95
N ALA A 476 7.30 11.27 22.69
CA ALA A 476 7.80 9.89 22.64
C ALA A 476 7.61 9.25 21.25
N ILE A 477 6.44 9.43 20.62
CA ILE A 477 6.15 8.92 19.28
C ILE A 477 7.07 9.58 18.25
N GLN A 478 7.18 10.91 18.27
CA GLN A 478 8.03 11.66 17.34
C GLN A 478 9.49 11.20 17.46
N GLN A 479 10.05 11.22 18.67
CA GLN A 479 11.45 10.88 18.89
C GLN A 479 11.75 9.42 18.55
N ALA A 480 10.85 8.48 18.86
CA ALA A 480 11.01 7.08 18.49
C ALA A 480 11.12 6.91 16.95
N PHE A 481 10.25 7.57 16.17
CA PHE A 481 10.37 7.55 14.72
C PHE A 481 11.65 8.20 14.20
N HIS A 482 12.10 9.30 14.81
CA HIS A 482 13.36 9.95 14.43
C HIS A 482 14.57 9.06 14.69
N ILE A 483 14.63 8.39 15.85
CA ILE A 483 15.73 7.47 16.16
C ILE A 483 15.73 6.31 15.15
N CYS A 484 14.56 5.72 14.86
CA CYS A 484 14.45 4.67 13.85
C CYS A 484 14.90 5.16 12.46
N HIS A 485 14.43 6.34 12.03
CA HIS A 485 14.81 6.91 10.74
C HIS A 485 16.31 7.21 10.64
N ASN A 486 16.87 7.86 11.66
CA ASN A 486 18.30 8.20 11.73
C ASN A 486 19.18 6.96 11.74
N PHE A 487 18.77 5.92 12.47
CA PHE A 487 19.47 4.65 12.50
C PHE A 487 19.44 3.94 11.14
N VAL A 488 18.29 3.84 10.48
CA VAL A 488 18.19 3.15 9.18
C VAL A 488 18.87 3.96 8.07
N THR A 489 18.82 5.30 8.12
CA THR A 489 19.58 6.16 7.19
C THR A 489 21.09 6.09 7.42
N SER A 490 21.56 5.88 8.67
CA SER A 490 22.98 5.67 8.95
C SER A 490 23.48 4.33 8.42
N LEU A 491 22.62 3.30 8.40
CA LEU A 491 22.90 2.01 7.76
C LEU A 491 22.98 2.09 6.23
N LYS A 492 22.31 3.08 5.61
CA LYS A 492 22.33 3.27 4.15
C LYS A 492 23.61 3.99 3.70
N VAL A 493 24.51 3.20 3.11
CA VAL A 493 25.72 3.67 2.42
C VAL A 493 25.34 4.08 0.99
N SER A 494 24.72 5.26 0.84
CA SER A 494 24.48 5.84 -0.49
C SER A 494 25.66 6.64 -1.03
N ASN A 495 26.78 6.75 -0.29
CA ASN A 495 28.06 7.24 -0.80
C ASN A 495 29.20 6.46 -0.11
N ARG A 496 29.86 5.54 -0.83
CA ARG A 496 31.05 4.83 -0.34
C ARG A 496 32.19 5.77 0.04
N THR A 497 32.15 7.02 -0.43
CA THR A 497 33.06 8.12 -0.08
C THR A 497 32.83 8.70 1.32
N SER A 498 31.69 8.43 1.99
CA SER A 498 31.34 9.06 3.27
C SER A 498 31.54 8.18 4.52
N ILE A 499 32.21 7.03 4.40
CA ILE A 499 32.52 6.18 5.56
C ILE A 499 33.45 6.91 6.56
N LEU A 500 34.24 7.87 6.06
CA LEU A 500 35.15 8.70 6.86
C LEU A 500 34.46 9.90 7.55
N ASP A 501 33.35 10.41 7.00
CA ASP A 501 32.68 11.63 7.47
C ASP A 501 31.46 11.37 8.39
N ARG A 502 30.98 10.12 8.47
CA ARG A 502 29.87 9.75 9.36
C ARG A 502 30.40 9.12 10.63
N GLU A 503 30.31 9.86 11.75
CA GLU A 503 30.11 9.21 13.06
C GLU A 503 28.78 8.44 13.00
N VAL A 504 28.83 7.20 12.51
CA VAL A 504 27.67 6.30 12.59
C VAL A 504 27.48 5.98 14.06
N LEU A 505 26.58 6.73 14.69
CA LEU A 505 26.10 6.45 16.04
C LEU A 505 25.33 5.13 15.96
N LEU A 506 25.99 4.01 16.23
CA LEU A 506 25.29 2.73 16.38
C LEU A 506 24.32 2.85 17.55
N VAL A 507 23.03 2.83 17.23
CA VAL A 507 21.98 2.89 18.23
C VAL A 507 21.83 1.49 18.85
N THR A 508 21.99 1.40 20.17
CA THR A 508 21.78 0.14 20.89
C THR A 508 20.28 -0.13 21.07
N ASP A 509 19.89 -1.40 21.21
CA ASP A 509 18.49 -1.77 21.44
C ASP A 509 17.93 -1.10 22.72
N HIS A 510 18.80 -0.85 23.71
CA HIS A 510 18.45 -0.08 24.90
C HIS A 510 17.99 1.35 24.56
N GLN A 511 18.69 2.05 23.66
CA GLN A 511 18.33 3.41 23.26
C GLN A 511 17.00 3.46 22.49
N LEU A 512 16.71 2.44 21.66
CA LEU A 512 15.45 2.33 20.92
C LEU A 512 14.23 2.14 21.83
N VAL A 513 14.43 1.51 22.98
CA VAL A 513 13.37 1.19 23.96
C VAL A 513 13.27 2.23 25.07
N LYS A 514 14.35 2.97 25.35
CA LYS A 514 14.46 3.90 26.47
C LYS A 514 13.34 4.94 26.51
N LEU A 515 12.96 5.53 25.36
CA LEU A 515 11.93 6.58 25.32
C LEU A 515 10.57 6.10 25.82
N VAL A 516 10.15 4.90 25.39
CA VAL A 516 8.88 4.31 25.81
C VAL A 516 8.97 3.85 27.26
N LYS A 517 10.09 3.27 27.70
CA LYS A 517 10.33 2.95 29.12
C LYS A 517 10.30 4.17 30.02
N GLN A 518 10.88 5.29 29.59
CA GLN A 518 10.86 6.55 30.32
C GLN A 518 9.43 7.11 30.42
N PHE A 519 8.67 7.05 29.33
CA PHE A 519 7.24 7.40 29.38
C PHE A 519 6.48 6.53 30.40
N MET A 520 6.65 5.20 30.36
CA MET A 520 5.97 4.27 31.28
C MET A 520 6.36 4.51 32.75
N ALA A 521 7.65 4.71 33.03
CA ALA A 521 8.15 5.01 34.38
C ALA A 521 7.57 6.32 34.92
N ASP A 522 7.59 7.38 34.11
CA ASP A 522 6.99 8.65 34.46
C ASP A 522 5.47 8.52 34.66
N TYR A 523 4.78 7.77 33.79
CA TYR A 523 3.33 7.55 33.85
C TYR A 523 2.94 6.87 35.17
N VAL A 524 3.62 5.78 35.53
CA VAL A 524 3.39 5.11 36.82
C VAL A 524 3.59 6.10 37.97
N ARG A 525 4.71 6.81 38.01
CA ARG A 525 5.09 7.72 39.11
C ARG A 525 4.07 8.82 39.38
N HIS A 526 3.49 9.45 38.35
CA HIS A 526 2.60 10.61 38.55
C HIS A 526 1.10 10.32 38.33
N MET A 527 0.74 9.20 37.70
CA MET A 527 -0.67 8.90 37.36
C MET A 527 -1.24 7.67 38.08
N VAL A 528 -0.40 6.68 38.44
CA VAL A 528 -0.89 5.37 38.91
C VAL A 528 -0.46 5.05 40.34
N LEU A 529 0.73 5.47 40.74
CA LEU A 529 1.35 5.10 42.02
C LEU A 529 0.43 5.43 43.21
N GLY A 530 0.22 4.46 44.10
CA GLY A 530 -0.63 4.61 45.29
C GLY A 530 -2.09 4.21 45.06
N LEU A 531 -2.64 4.33 43.83
CA LEU A 531 -4.03 3.96 43.52
C LEU A 531 -4.35 2.47 43.77
N PRO A 532 -3.49 1.49 43.39
CA PRO A 532 -3.76 0.08 43.65
C PRO A 532 -3.77 -0.24 45.14
N SER A 533 -2.77 0.24 45.89
CA SER A 533 -2.72 0.09 47.36
C SER A 533 -3.90 0.73 48.08
N GLN A 534 -4.45 1.81 47.50
CA GLN A 534 -5.65 2.48 47.96
C GLN A 534 -6.90 1.63 47.69
N ALA A 535 -7.05 1.09 46.47
CA ALA A 535 -8.16 0.20 46.11
C ALA A 535 -8.21 -1.05 47.00
N VAL A 536 -7.05 -1.67 47.26
CA VAL A 536 -6.94 -2.82 48.20
C VAL A 536 -7.28 -2.39 49.63
N GLY A 537 -6.84 -1.20 50.05
CA GLY A 537 -7.17 -0.65 51.36
C GLY A 537 -8.67 -0.48 51.57
N PHE A 538 -9.39 0.07 50.57
CA PHE A 538 -10.84 0.18 50.63
C PHE A 538 -11.53 -1.18 50.61
N ALA A 539 -11.05 -2.13 49.80
CA ALA A 539 -11.57 -3.50 49.79
C ALA A 539 -11.46 -4.16 51.17
N LEU A 540 -10.34 -3.97 51.87
CA LEU A 540 -10.14 -4.46 53.23
C LEU A 540 -11.08 -3.77 54.24
N CYS A 541 -11.34 -2.47 54.09
CA CYS A 541 -12.26 -1.74 54.98
C CYS A 541 -13.72 -2.23 54.82
N THR A 542 -14.18 -2.41 53.59
CA THR A 542 -15.50 -2.99 53.31
C THR A 542 -15.60 -4.45 53.74
N PHE A 543 -14.49 -5.18 53.60
CA PHE A 543 -14.38 -6.56 54.05
C PHE A 543 -14.51 -6.69 55.58
N VAL A 544 -13.90 -5.79 56.37
CA VAL A 544 -14.05 -5.75 57.84
C VAL A 544 -15.51 -5.50 58.24
N ASN A 545 -16.18 -4.57 57.57
CA ASN A 545 -17.61 -4.33 57.80
C ASN A 545 -18.47 -5.57 57.47
N HIS A 546 -18.13 -6.30 56.40
CA HIS A 546 -18.82 -7.54 56.01
C HIS A 546 -18.68 -8.65 57.06
N LEU A 547 -17.57 -8.70 57.81
CA LEU A 547 -17.38 -9.60 58.94
C LEU A 547 -18.16 -9.19 60.20
N GLY A 548 -18.99 -8.14 60.14
CA GLY A 548 -19.82 -7.67 61.26
C GLY A 548 -19.10 -6.74 62.23
N TYR A 549 -17.91 -6.23 61.86
CA TYR A 549 -17.13 -5.29 62.67
C TYR A 549 -17.31 -3.86 62.16
N ASP A 550 -18.00 -2.99 62.92
CA ASP A 550 -18.21 -1.60 62.51
C ASP A 550 -16.93 -0.77 62.66
N LEU A 551 -16.21 -0.64 61.55
CA LEU A 551 -14.97 0.11 61.45
C LEU A 551 -15.16 1.61 61.78
N SER A 552 -16.32 2.19 61.46
CA SER A 552 -16.56 3.62 61.62
C SER A 552 -16.73 3.97 63.10
N ALA A 553 -17.46 3.14 63.85
CA ALA A 553 -17.62 3.30 65.30
C ALA A 553 -16.30 3.12 66.07
N GLU A 554 -15.43 2.17 65.68
CA GLU A 554 -14.12 2.00 66.35
C GLU A 554 -13.17 3.19 66.08
N LEU A 555 -13.20 3.75 64.87
CA LEU A 555 -12.40 4.92 64.50
C LEU A 555 -12.89 6.23 65.14
N GLU A 556 -14.17 6.33 65.49
CA GLU A 556 -14.73 7.44 66.27
C GLU A 556 -14.39 7.35 67.76
N LEU A 557 -14.28 6.13 68.30
CA LEU A 557 -13.97 5.86 69.72
C LEU A 557 -12.47 5.92 70.04
N ARG A 558 -11.58 5.73 69.05
CA ARG A 558 -10.14 5.90 69.25
C ARG A 558 -9.75 7.38 69.25
N ASP A 559 -9.31 7.90 70.39
CA ASP A 559 -8.57 9.15 70.47
C ASP A 559 -7.22 8.96 69.75
N VAL A 560 -7.17 9.38 68.49
CA VAL A 560 -5.97 9.31 67.68
C VAL A 560 -4.98 10.35 68.22
N GLY A 561 -3.82 9.90 68.69
CA GLY A 561 -2.79 10.78 69.26
C GLY A 561 -2.23 11.81 68.26
N MET A 562 -1.08 12.42 68.58
CA MET A 562 -0.46 13.55 67.86
C MET A 562 -0.29 13.40 66.33
N GLU A 563 -0.40 12.20 65.76
CA GLU A 563 -0.25 11.93 64.32
C GLU A 563 -1.58 11.73 63.55
N ASN A 564 -2.76 11.67 64.20
CA ASN A 564 -4.06 11.49 63.54
C ASN A 564 -4.17 10.30 62.54
N LYS A 565 -3.30 9.28 62.65
CA LYS A 565 -3.33 8.05 61.83
C LYS A 565 -3.73 6.83 62.66
N ALA A 566 -4.73 6.07 62.20
CA ALA A 566 -5.09 4.77 62.77
C ALA A 566 -4.49 3.62 61.92
N PRO A 567 -3.79 2.64 62.53
CA PRO A 567 -3.19 1.52 61.81
C PRO A 567 -4.27 0.56 61.32
N ALA A 568 -4.54 0.54 60.01
CA ALA A 568 -5.61 -0.28 59.42
C ALA A 568 -5.39 -1.79 59.65
N GLU A 569 -4.15 -2.21 59.81
CA GLU A 569 -3.75 -3.62 59.94
C GLU A 569 -4.07 -4.20 61.31
N ASP A 570 -3.88 -3.40 62.36
CA ASP A 570 -4.21 -3.81 63.72
C ASP A 570 -5.72 -3.89 63.93
N ILE A 571 -6.48 -3.09 63.17
CA ILE A 571 -7.94 -3.13 63.16
C ILE A 571 -8.42 -4.40 62.44
N LEU A 572 -7.89 -4.69 61.25
CA LEU A 572 -8.20 -5.94 60.53
C LEU A 572 -7.85 -7.18 61.36
N ARG A 573 -6.67 -7.21 61.99
CA ARG A 573 -6.26 -8.34 62.84
C ARG A 573 -7.23 -8.56 64.00
N LYS A 574 -7.64 -7.49 64.68
CA LYS A 574 -8.64 -7.56 65.77
C LYS A 574 -10.01 -8.01 65.28
N ALA A 575 -10.44 -7.58 64.09
CA ALA A 575 -11.69 -8.00 63.49
C ALA A 575 -11.68 -9.50 63.13
N CYS A 576 -10.58 -9.99 62.54
CA CYS A 576 -10.38 -11.42 62.25
C CYS A 576 -10.30 -12.25 63.53
N GLU A 577 -9.52 -11.84 64.54
CA GLU A 577 -9.41 -12.53 65.83
C GLU A 577 -10.77 -12.66 66.54
N ARG A 578 -11.59 -11.60 66.51
CA ARG A 578 -12.93 -11.59 67.08
C ARG A 578 -13.87 -12.55 66.33
N CYS A 579 -13.90 -12.47 65.01
CA CYS A 579 -14.68 -13.37 64.15
C CYS A 579 -14.28 -14.84 64.37
N VAL A 580 -12.98 -15.12 64.54
CA VAL A 580 -12.46 -16.47 64.83
C VAL A 580 -12.88 -16.94 66.23
N SER A 581 -12.81 -16.07 67.24
CA SER A 581 -13.17 -16.42 68.62
C SER A 581 -14.67 -16.69 68.83
N GLU A 582 -15.53 -16.02 68.05
CA GLU A 582 -16.99 -16.11 68.18
C GLU A 582 -17.58 -17.31 67.42
N ASN A 583 -16.92 -17.82 66.37
CA ASN A 583 -17.54 -18.74 65.40
C ASN A 583 -16.80 -20.09 65.16
N PHE A 584 -15.65 -20.38 65.81
CA PHE A 584 -14.79 -21.53 65.41
C PHE A 584 -14.41 -22.54 66.50
N LEU A 585 -14.34 -23.82 66.09
CA LEU A 585 -13.77 -24.95 66.82
C LEU A 585 -12.55 -25.54 66.05
N GLY A 586 -11.38 -24.92 66.19
CA GLY A 586 -10.02 -25.50 66.10
C GLY A 586 -9.47 -26.21 64.84
N ASN A 587 -10.23 -27.02 64.10
CA ASN A 587 -9.64 -28.08 63.25
C ASN A 587 -9.63 -27.82 61.72
N GLN A 588 -10.32 -26.79 61.22
CA GLN A 588 -10.50 -26.56 59.76
C GLN A 588 -9.52 -25.52 59.16
N MET A 589 -8.94 -24.65 59.98
CA MET A 589 -8.04 -23.56 59.57
C MET A 589 -6.71 -24.02 58.91
N PRO A 590 -6.03 -25.07 59.42
CA PRO A 590 -4.78 -25.56 58.82
C PRO A 590 -4.97 -26.18 57.43
N THR A 591 -6.11 -26.86 57.23
CA THR A 591 -6.46 -27.47 55.94
C THR A 591 -6.77 -26.41 54.89
N LEU A 592 -7.53 -25.36 55.24
CA LEU A 592 -7.76 -24.20 54.38
C LEU A 592 -6.45 -23.49 54.00
N SER A 593 -5.57 -23.28 54.99
CA SER A 593 -4.26 -22.67 54.76
C SER A 593 -3.40 -23.49 53.80
N THR A 594 -3.48 -24.83 53.87
CA THR A 594 -2.82 -25.73 52.92
C THR A 594 -3.36 -25.58 51.49
N PHE A 595 -4.70 -25.57 51.30
CA PHE A 595 -5.29 -25.39 49.97
C PHE A 595 -4.99 -24.00 49.39
N LEU A 596 -5.03 -22.94 50.20
CA LEU A 596 -4.70 -21.59 49.77
C LEU A 596 -3.21 -21.45 49.44
N GLY A 597 -2.33 -22.09 50.23
CA GLY A 597 -0.90 -22.14 49.96
C GLY A 597 -0.56 -22.91 48.67
N ALA A 598 -1.29 -23.99 48.39
CA ALA A 598 -1.16 -24.73 47.12
C ALA A 598 -1.58 -23.87 45.92
N PHE A 599 -2.69 -23.13 46.04
CA PHE A 599 -3.12 -22.18 45.00
C PHE A 599 -2.11 -21.04 44.79
N ASP A 600 -1.62 -20.41 45.87
CA ASP A 600 -0.61 -19.33 45.77
C ASP A 600 0.69 -19.83 45.12
N ALA A 601 1.17 -21.01 45.51
CA ALA A 601 2.36 -21.61 44.91
C ALA A 601 2.15 -21.94 43.42
N ALA A 602 1.00 -22.50 43.05
CA ALA A 602 0.65 -22.79 41.66
C ALA A 602 0.60 -21.51 40.83
N TRP A 603 -0.11 -20.48 41.31
CA TRP A 603 -0.28 -19.21 40.62
C TRP A 603 1.05 -18.46 40.45
N ARG A 604 1.88 -18.37 41.48
CA ARG A 604 3.19 -17.70 41.38
C ARG A 604 4.10 -18.39 40.36
N LYS A 605 4.01 -19.72 40.27
CA LYS A 605 4.76 -20.50 39.27
C LYS A 605 4.24 -20.22 37.86
N ASP A 606 2.92 -20.16 37.66
CA ASP A 606 2.30 -19.77 36.38
C ASP A 606 2.66 -18.33 35.98
N ASP A 607 2.57 -17.36 36.90
CA ASP A 607 2.93 -15.96 36.64
C ASP A 607 4.41 -15.81 36.24
N LEU A 608 5.31 -16.49 36.96
CA LEU A 608 6.73 -16.53 36.60
C LEU A 608 6.94 -17.14 35.21
N ALA A 609 6.22 -18.23 34.88
CA ALA A 609 6.30 -18.86 33.56
C ALA A 609 5.84 -17.92 32.44
N ARG A 610 4.68 -17.25 32.60
CA ARG A 610 4.18 -16.26 31.63
C ARG A 610 5.12 -15.07 31.46
N ARG A 611 5.72 -14.57 32.54
CA ARG A 611 6.72 -13.47 32.47
C ARG A 611 8.00 -13.91 31.76
N LEU A 612 8.54 -15.08 32.09
CA LEU A 612 9.73 -15.61 31.42
C LEU A 612 9.49 -15.90 29.92
N GLU A 613 8.29 -16.37 29.56
CA GLU A 613 7.91 -16.54 28.15
C GLU A 613 7.86 -15.20 27.42
N ARG A 614 7.27 -14.16 28.03
CA ARG A 614 7.27 -12.79 27.50
C ARG A 614 8.68 -12.24 27.35
N HIS A 615 9.54 -12.37 28.36
CA HIS A 615 10.94 -11.97 28.30
C HIS A 615 11.71 -12.73 27.21
N SER A 616 11.47 -14.04 27.05
CA SER A 616 12.05 -14.87 25.99
C SER A 616 11.65 -14.35 24.61
N LYS A 617 10.37 -13.99 24.40
CA LYS A 617 9.88 -13.37 23.16
C LYS A 617 10.55 -12.01 22.90
N ILE A 618 10.65 -11.14 23.90
CA ILE A 618 11.33 -9.84 23.78
C ILE A 618 12.82 -10.02 23.43
N ALA A 619 13.53 -10.91 24.13
CA ALA A 619 14.94 -11.17 23.90
C ALA A 619 15.20 -11.75 22.51
N LYS A 620 14.37 -12.70 22.05
CA LYS A 620 14.42 -13.24 20.68
C LYS A 620 14.11 -12.18 19.62
N ALA A 621 13.18 -11.25 19.89
CA ALA A 621 12.91 -10.13 18.98
C ALA A 621 14.13 -9.19 18.88
N SER A 622 14.78 -8.88 20.00
CA SER A 622 16.03 -8.10 20.05
C SER A 622 17.17 -8.80 19.29
N GLN A 623 17.36 -10.10 19.52
CA GLN A 623 18.32 -10.94 18.80
C GLN A 623 18.06 -10.94 17.29
N SER A 624 16.80 -11.13 16.87
CA SER A 624 16.42 -11.14 15.45
C SER A 624 16.68 -9.78 14.78
N ARG A 625 16.40 -8.66 15.47
CA ARG A 625 16.76 -7.32 14.99
C ARG A 625 18.27 -7.15 14.85
N ALA A 626 19.04 -7.48 15.88
CA ALA A 626 20.50 -7.38 15.85
C ALA A 626 21.11 -8.23 14.72
N GLN A 627 20.60 -9.45 14.54
CA GLN A 627 20.98 -10.35 13.44
C GLN A 627 20.65 -9.72 12.07
N SER A 628 19.46 -9.14 11.93
CA SER A 628 19.04 -8.48 10.69
C SER A 628 19.94 -7.29 10.34
N HIS A 629 20.27 -6.44 11.32
CA HIS A 629 21.19 -5.31 11.12
C HIS A 629 22.59 -5.78 10.71
N LEU A 630 23.14 -6.80 11.37
CA LEU A 630 24.44 -7.39 11.00
C LEU A 630 24.42 -7.95 9.57
N THR A 631 23.38 -8.73 9.22
CA THR A 631 23.23 -9.31 7.89
C THR A 631 23.10 -8.24 6.82
N SER A 632 22.32 -7.18 7.05
CA SER A 632 22.19 -6.05 6.13
C SER A 632 23.50 -5.29 5.94
N PHE A 633 24.23 -5.04 7.03
CA PHE A 633 25.55 -4.40 6.96
C PHE A 633 26.55 -5.25 6.18
N GLN A 634 26.62 -6.56 6.46
CA GLN A 634 27.46 -7.50 5.74
C GLN A 634 27.07 -7.61 4.26
N TRP A 635 25.78 -7.57 3.94
CA TRP A 635 25.27 -7.64 2.56
C TRP A 635 25.69 -6.46 1.69
N LEU A 636 25.71 -5.25 2.26
CA LEU A 636 26.15 -4.04 1.57
C LEU A 636 27.67 -3.97 1.41
N ASN A 637 28.42 -4.46 2.41
CA ASN A 637 29.87 -4.28 2.53
C ASN A 637 30.68 -5.57 2.32
N GLU A 638 30.09 -6.64 1.78
CA GLU A 638 30.77 -7.93 1.57
C GLU A 638 32.09 -7.76 0.81
N ASP A 639 32.09 -6.99 -0.28
CA ASP A 639 33.28 -6.72 -1.10
C ASP A 639 34.43 -6.08 -0.29
N LEU A 640 34.09 -5.22 0.69
CA LEU A 640 35.03 -4.55 1.60
C LEU A 640 35.58 -5.50 2.66
N LEU A 641 34.68 -6.26 3.29
CA LEU A 641 35.03 -7.19 4.37
C LEU A 641 35.91 -8.34 3.86
N MET A 642 35.68 -8.80 2.62
CA MET A 642 36.51 -9.82 1.98
C MET A 642 37.95 -9.35 1.69
N GLN A 643 38.17 -8.04 1.46
CA GLN A 643 39.51 -7.48 1.25
C GLN A 643 40.30 -7.34 2.55
N GLY A 644 39.60 -7.17 3.69
CA GLY A 644 40.21 -7.05 5.01
C GLY A 644 40.75 -8.35 5.60
N ASN A 645 40.72 -9.47 4.86
CA ASN A 645 41.19 -10.79 5.31
C ASN A 645 40.62 -11.20 6.69
N ILE A 646 39.36 -10.82 7.00
CA ILE A 646 38.65 -11.47 8.10
C ILE A 646 38.51 -12.93 7.70
N GLY A 647 39.21 -13.82 8.40
CA GLY A 647 39.08 -15.26 8.19
C GLY A 647 37.60 -15.63 8.11
N VAL A 648 37.25 -16.41 7.09
CA VAL A 648 35.92 -16.96 6.78
C VAL A 648 34.91 -16.65 7.88
N ILE A 649 34.10 -15.60 7.67
CA ILE A 649 32.86 -15.27 8.40
C ILE A 649 32.60 -16.27 9.54
N GLN A 650 33.19 -16.05 10.72
CA GLN A 650 33.20 -17.02 11.84
C GLN A 650 31.82 -17.15 12.55
N SER A 651 30.73 -16.80 11.86
CA SER A 651 29.40 -17.26 12.22
C SER A 651 28.95 -18.22 11.12
N ALA A 652 28.98 -19.52 11.43
CA ALA A 652 28.46 -20.59 10.56
C ALA A 652 26.95 -20.45 10.24
N SER A 653 26.29 -19.37 10.69
CA SER A 653 24.85 -19.14 10.60
C SER A 653 24.42 -18.18 9.48
N ILE A 654 25.31 -17.38 8.88
CA ILE A 654 24.92 -16.35 7.90
C ILE A 654 25.38 -16.75 6.49
N SER A 655 24.42 -17.03 5.60
CA SER A 655 24.73 -17.25 4.18
C SER A 655 25.22 -15.94 3.56
N SER A 656 26.45 -15.96 3.01
CA SER A 656 26.99 -14.81 2.31
C SER A 656 26.16 -14.48 1.07
N ARG A 657 26.15 -13.21 0.64
CA ARG A 657 25.49 -12.82 -0.62
C ARG A 657 26.05 -13.62 -1.79
N THR A 658 27.37 -13.82 -1.83
CA THR A 658 28.02 -14.65 -2.85
C THR A 658 27.43 -16.06 -2.90
N SER A 659 27.18 -16.69 -1.75
CA SER A 659 26.56 -18.01 -1.65
C SER A 659 25.11 -18.01 -2.17
N ILE A 660 24.28 -17.06 -1.72
CA ILE A 660 22.88 -16.96 -2.17
C ILE A 660 22.81 -16.71 -3.68
N MET A 661 23.66 -15.83 -4.23
CA MET A 661 23.72 -15.56 -5.66
C MET A 661 24.22 -16.76 -6.47
N ALA A 662 25.15 -17.56 -5.92
CA ALA A 662 25.63 -18.77 -6.58
C ALA A 662 24.54 -19.86 -6.65
N GLU A 663 23.83 -20.09 -5.54
CA GLU A 663 22.72 -21.05 -5.49
C GLU A 663 21.54 -20.61 -6.36
N LEU A 664 21.18 -19.32 -6.35
CA LEU A 664 20.14 -18.78 -7.23
C LEU A 664 20.52 -18.91 -8.71
N ARG A 665 21.79 -18.66 -9.06
CA ARG A 665 22.30 -18.85 -10.44
C ARG A 665 22.21 -20.31 -10.87
N LYS A 666 22.61 -21.24 -10.01
CA LYS A 666 22.55 -22.68 -10.28
C LYS A 666 21.10 -23.16 -10.43
N ALA A 667 20.20 -22.74 -9.55
CA ALA A 667 18.79 -23.09 -9.61
C ALA A 667 18.12 -22.51 -10.87
N GLY A 668 18.39 -21.24 -11.19
CA GLY A 668 17.85 -20.57 -12.38
C GLY A 668 18.37 -21.16 -13.70
N SER A 669 19.66 -21.52 -13.78
CA SER A 669 20.21 -22.19 -14.97
C SER A 669 19.61 -23.58 -15.15
N ASN A 670 19.42 -24.33 -14.06
CA ASN A 670 18.78 -25.64 -14.08
C ASN A 670 17.31 -25.53 -14.50
N LEU A 671 16.59 -24.51 -14.05
CA LEU A 671 15.21 -24.25 -14.45
C LEU A 671 15.10 -23.99 -15.95
N THR A 672 15.97 -23.12 -16.47
CA THR A 672 16.01 -22.80 -17.92
C THR A 672 16.36 -24.04 -18.76
N ALA A 673 17.25 -24.91 -18.28
CA ALA A 673 17.56 -26.17 -18.94
C ALA A 673 16.38 -27.14 -18.92
N LEU A 674 15.64 -27.21 -17.81
CA LEU A 674 14.44 -28.04 -17.67
C LEU A 674 13.29 -27.54 -18.56
N ASP A 675 13.14 -26.23 -18.76
CA ASP A 675 12.13 -25.68 -19.69
C ASP A 675 12.31 -26.21 -21.11
N ILE A 676 13.55 -26.34 -21.58
CA ILE A 676 13.86 -26.92 -22.89
C ILE A 676 13.48 -28.41 -22.92
N VAL A 677 13.81 -29.16 -21.87
CA VAL A 677 13.50 -30.60 -21.77
C VAL A 677 11.99 -30.84 -21.69
N VAL A 678 11.26 -30.04 -20.92
CA VAL A 678 9.79 -30.10 -20.83
C VAL A 678 9.16 -29.79 -22.17
N SER A 679 9.67 -28.77 -22.88
CA SER A 679 9.17 -28.43 -24.23
C SER A 679 9.36 -29.60 -25.21
N GLN A 680 10.52 -30.26 -25.19
CA GLN A 680 10.80 -31.44 -26.02
C GLN A 680 9.92 -32.65 -25.65
N ALA A 681 9.71 -32.91 -24.35
CA ALA A 681 8.83 -33.97 -23.87
C ALA A 681 7.35 -33.70 -24.24
N GLN A 682 6.92 -32.43 -24.17
CA GLN A 682 5.58 -31.99 -24.56
C GLN A 682 5.36 -32.16 -26.07
N GLU A 683 6.32 -31.75 -26.92
CA GLU A 683 6.25 -31.95 -28.37
C GLU A 683 6.12 -33.44 -28.73
N ARG A 684 6.90 -34.30 -28.07
CA ARG A 684 6.82 -35.75 -28.27
C ARG A 684 5.45 -36.31 -27.88
N TYR A 685 4.90 -35.89 -26.74
CA TYR A 685 3.58 -36.30 -26.27
C TYR A 685 2.45 -35.80 -27.20
N LEU A 686 2.50 -34.54 -27.64
CA LEU A 686 1.54 -33.96 -28.58
C LEU A 686 1.62 -34.61 -29.98
N GLY A 687 2.83 -34.98 -30.42
CA GLY A 687 3.04 -35.72 -31.66
C GLY A 687 2.35 -37.10 -31.65
N LEU A 688 2.43 -37.82 -30.53
CA LEU A 688 1.77 -39.12 -30.40
C LEU A 688 0.24 -39.02 -30.25
N THR A 689 -0.23 -38.07 -29.43
CA THR A 689 -1.67 -37.87 -29.18
C THR A 689 -2.41 -37.33 -30.40
N SER A 690 -1.83 -36.41 -31.17
CA SER A 690 -2.41 -35.95 -32.44
C SER A 690 -2.55 -37.10 -33.47
N GLY A 691 -1.59 -38.03 -33.48
CA GLY A 691 -1.67 -39.26 -34.28
C GLY A 691 -2.82 -40.20 -33.84
N ILE A 692 -3.11 -40.27 -32.55
CA ILE A 692 -4.26 -41.01 -32.00
C ILE A 692 -5.57 -40.30 -32.36
N GLU A 693 -5.64 -38.98 -32.15
CA GLU A 693 -6.82 -38.15 -32.43
C GLU A 693 -7.26 -38.28 -33.89
N GLN A 694 -6.32 -38.21 -34.85
CA GLN A 694 -6.63 -38.38 -36.27
C GLN A 694 -7.20 -39.77 -36.60
N ARG A 695 -6.64 -40.82 -35.99
CA ARG A 695 -7.13 -42.20 -36.16
C ARG A 695 -8.52 -42.37 -35.56
N LEU A 696 -8.74 -41.82 -34.36
CA LEU A 696 -10.01 -41.88 -33.67
C LEU A 696 -11.09 -41.09 -34.44
N LYS A 697 -10.74 -39.96 -35.05
CA LYS A 697 -11.62 -39.18 -35.93
C LYS A 697 -12.02 -39.92 -37.19
N TRP A 698 -11.08 -40.64 -37.84
CA TRP A 698 -11.41 -41.51 -38.97
C TRP A 698 -12.32 -42.68 -38.55
N ALA A 699 -12.04 -43.29 -37.39
CA ALA A 699 -12.85 -44.36 -36.85
C ALA A 699 -14.25 -43.90 -36.43
N ALA A 700 -14.38 -42.73 -35.81
CA ALA A 700 -15.65 -42.12 -35.41
C ALA A 700 -16.50 -41.72 -36.62
N GLY A 701 -15.87 -41.28 -37.71
CA GLY A 701 -16.53 -41.03 -38.99
C GLY A 701 -17.14 -42.29 -39.63
N ALA A 702 -16.56 -43.47 -39.36
CA ALA A 702 -17.07 -44.76 -39.80
C ALA A 702 -18.01 -45.43 -38.76
N ASN A 703 -17.78 -45.18 -37.47
CA ASN A 703 -18.56 -45.69 -36.35
C ASN A 703 -18.92 -44.57 -35.35
N PRO A 704 -20.15 -44.02 -35.43
CA PRO A 704 -20.59 -42.93 -34.57
C PRO A 704 -20.52 -43.20 -33.06
N SER A 705 -20.48 -44.47 -32.62
CA SER A 705 -20.39 -44.83 -31.19
C SER A 705 -19.07 -44.43 -30.53
N LEU A 706 -18.04 -44.10 -31.33
CA LEU A 706 -16.73 -43.65 -30.84
C LEU A 706 -16.66 -42.13 -30.64
N SER A 707 -17.71 -41.38 -30.99
CA SER A 707 -17.73 -39.91 -30.89
C SER A 707 -17.60 -39.42 -29.44
N THR A 708 -18.22 -40.13 -28.48
CA THR A 708 -18.12 -39.79 -27.05
C THR A 708 -16.69 -40.02 -26.52
N VAL A 709 -16.05 -41.13 -26.92
CA VAL A 709 -14.67 -41.45 -26.57
C VAL A 709 -13.70 -40.42 -27.19
N GLN A 710 -14.00 -39.94 -28.40
CA GLN A 710 -13.25 -38.87 -29.04
C GLN A 710 -13.33 -37.56 -28.26
N GLU A 711 -14.53 -37.13 -27.88
CA GLU A 711 -14.74 -35.91 -27.08
C GLU A 711 -14.05 -35.99 -25.71
N GLU A 712 -14.13 -37.14 -25.03
CA GLU A 712 -13.46 -37.37 -23.74
C GLU A 712 -11.93 -37.33 -23.86
N PHE A 713 -11.37 -37.89 -24.93
CA PHE A 713 -9.92 -37.86 -25.20
C PHE A 713 -9.42 -36.46 -25.55
N GLU A 714 -10.11 -35.75 -26.44
CA GLU A 714 -9.79 -34.36 -26.80
C GLU A 714 -9.85 -33.46 -25.56
N ALA A 715 -10.87 -33.63 -24.70
CA ALA A 715 -10.98 -32.90 -23.44
C ALA A 715 -9.83 -33.21 -22.46
N ALA A 716 -9.44 -34.48 -22.33
CA ALA A 716 -8.33 -34.88 -21.46
C ALA A 716 -6.98 -34.28 -21.92
N ILE A 717 -6.71 -34.28 -23.23
CA ILE A 717 -5.50 -33.64 -23.80
C ILE A 717 -5.55 -32.12 -23.61
N ALA A 718 -6.70 -31.49 -23.84
CA ALA A 718 -6.87 -30.05 -23.69
C ALA A 718 -6.61 -29.60 -22.24
N ILE A 719 -7.17 -30.30 -21.26
CA ILE A 719 -6.94 -30.04 -19.82
C ILE A 719 -5.44 -30.17 -19.50
N LYS A 720 -4.80 -31.26 -19.96
CA LYS A 720 -3.37 -31.50 -19.68
C LYS A 720 -2.47 -30.45 -20.33
N THR A 721 -2.75 -30.06 -21.56
CA THR A 721 -2.01 -29.00 -22.27
C THR A 721 -2.18 -27.64 -21.61
N ALA A 722 -3.38 -27.33 -21.10
CA ALA A 722 -3.63 -26.11 -20.32
C ALA A 722 -2.81 -26.10 -19.01
N LEU A 723 -2.75 -27.22 -18.29
CA LEU A 723 -1.92 -27.32 -17.07
C LEU A 723 -0.42 -27.14 -17.36
N ILE A 724 0.08 -27.75 -18.43
CA ILE A 724 1.49 -27.63 -18.84
C ILE A 724 1.83 -26.19 -19.24
N SER A 725 0.98 -25.55 -20.04
CA SER A 725 1.20 -24.17 -20.46
C SER A 725 1.18 -23.18 -19.28
N SER A 726 0.27 -23.36 -18.31
CA SER A 726 0.26 -22.60 -17.05
C SER A 726 1.57 -22.79 -16.28
N SER A 727 2.03 -24.04 -16.12
CA SER A 727 3.29 -24.35 -15.44
C SER A 727 4.49 -23.71 -16.15
N ASN A 728 4.56 -23.76 -17.48
CA ASN A 728 5.65 -23.16 -18.25
C ASN A 728 5.64 -21.63 -18.16
N GLN A 729 4.46 -21.00 -18.11
CA GLN A 729 4.34 -19.55 -17.92
C GLN A 729 4.92 -19.12 -16.56
N VAL A 730 4.59 -19.86 -15.49
CA VAL A 730 5.15 -19.61 -14.15
C VAL A 730 6.66 -19.85 -14.13
N SER A 731 7.13 -20.93 -14.76
CA SER A 731 8.57 -21.23 -14.92
C SER A 731 9.33 -20.08 -15.56
N SER A 732 8.83 -19.61 -16.71
CA SER A 732 9.43 -18.53 -17.49
C SER A 732 9.45 -17.22 -16.72
N LYS A 733 8.34 -16.87 -16.04
CA LYS A 733 8.28 -15.69 -15.17
C LYS A 733 9.33 -15.78 -14.06
N LEU A 734 9.43 -16.93 -13.39
CA LEU A 734 10.37 -17.15 -12.29
C LEU A 734 11.83 -17.11 -12.77
N ALA A 735 12.14 -17.72 -13.91
CA ALA A 735 13.46 -17.65 -14.54
C ALA A 735 13.84 -16.20 -14.90
N GLY A 736 12.89 -15.42 -15.42
CA GLY A 736 13.06 -13.99 -15.71
C GLY A 736 13.36 -13.16 -14.47
N VAL A 737 12.65 -13.42 -13.35
CA VAL A 737 12.91 -12.78 -12.05
C VAL A 737 14.31 -13.15 -11.54
N CYS A 738 14.67 -14.44 -11.54
CA CYS A 738 16.00 -14.89 -11.13
C CYS A 738 17.11 -14.21 -11.94
N SER A 739 16.97 -14.16 -13.27
CA SER A 739 17.94 -13.51 -14.16
C SER A 739 18.08 -12.02 -13.89
N SER A 740 16.96 -11.32 -13.70
CA SER A 740 16.94 -9.88 -13.42
C SER A 740 17.58 -9.53 -12.08
N ILE A 741 17.31 -10.33 -11.03
CA ILE A 741 17.96 -10.18 -9.72
C ILE A 741 19.46 -10.47 -9.79
N LEU A 742 19.87 -11.54 -10.47
CA LEU A 742 21.28 -11.87 -10.66
C LEU A 742 22.03 -10.76 -11.40
N HIS A 743 21.42 -10.20 -12.45
CA HIS A 743 21.99 -9.07 -13.18
C HIS A 743 22.06 -7.82 -12.30
N PHE A 744 20.99 -7.50 -11.55
CA PHE A 744 20.97 -6.37 -10.63
C PHE A 744 22.12 -6.44 -9.59
N GLU A 745 22.26 -7.56 -8.89
CA GLU A 745 23.32 -7.74 -7.88
C GLU A 745 24.73 -7.78 -8.49
N ALA A 746 24.88 -8.33 -9.70
CA ALA A 746 26.13 -8.26 -10.44
C ALA A 746 26.51 -6.80 -10.76
N ARG A 747 25.56 -5.97 -11.17
CA ARG A 747 25.78 -4.54 -11.47
C ARG A 747 25.96 -3.67 -10.23
N ARG A 748 25.53 -4.12 -9.05
CA ARG A 748 25.75 -3.42 -7.77
C ARG A 748 27.17 -3.62 -7.22
N THR A 749 27.78 -4.77 -7.47
CA THR A 749 29.04 -5.20 -6.83
C THR A 749 30.21 -5.26 -7.78
N LYS A 750 31.42 -5.55 -7.28
CA LYS A 750 32.66 -5.59 -8.09
C LYS A 750 32.92 -6.98 -8.69
N THR A 751 31.94 -7.53 -9.40
CA THR A 751 32.14 -8.77 -10.17
C THR A 751 33.08 -8.53 -11.36
N PRO A 752 33.77 -9.57 -11.87
CA PRO A 752 34.61 -9.43 -13.07
C PRO A 752 33.82 -8.86 -14.26
N ASP A 753 32.56 -9.30 -14.44
CA ASP A 753 31.67 -8.80 -15.49
C ASP A 753 31.35 -7.31 -15.33
N ALA A 754 31.14 -6.86 -14.08
CA ALA A 754 30.89 -5.45 -13.80
C ALA A 754 32.12 -4.58 -14.08
N LEU A 755 33.31 -5.03 -13.67
CA LEU A 755 34.57 -4.32 -13.94
C LEU A 755 34.89 -4.26 -15.44
N SER A 756 34.63 -5.35 -16.18
CA SER A 756 34.72 -5.36 -17.64
C SER A 756 33.77 -4.33 -18.26
N SER A 757 32.53 -4.26 -17.76
CA SER A 757 31.54 -3.31 -18.27
C SER A 757 31.85 -1.85 -17.87
N ASP A 758 32.45 -1.61 -16.71
CA ASP A 758 32.99 -0.30 -16.32
C ASP A 758 34.05 0.16 -17.33
N GLY A 759 34.92 -0.77 -17.78
CA GLY A 759 35.91 -0.51 -18.83
C GLY A 759 35.28 -0.14 -20.18
N ILE A 760 34.24 -0.88 -20.60
CA ILE A 760 33.49 -0.58 -21.84
C ILE A 760 32.80 0.78 -21.76
N PHE A 761 32.16 1.09 -20.62
CA PHE A 761 31.52 2.38 -20.40
C PHE A 761 32.53 3.52 -20.40
N LEU A 762 33.67 3.36 -19.72
CA LEU A 762 34.76 4.34 -19.74
C LEU A 762 35.32 4.56 -21.15
N ALA A 763 35.47 3.51 -21.96
CA ALA A 763 35.90 3.65 -23.34
C ALA A 763 34.92 4.47 -24.17
N LEU A 764 33.60 4.28 -23.96
CA LEU A 764 32.57 5.09 -24.59
C LEU A 764 32.66 6.58 -24.18
N ILE A 765 32.81 6.87 -22.88
CA ILE A 765 32.94 8.25 -22.39
C ILE A 765 34.24 8.90 -22.89
N ASN A 766 35.35 8.16 -22.95
CA ASN A 766 36.59 8.66 -23.55
C ASN A 766 36.40 9.00 -25.03
N ARG A 767 35.72 8.15 -25.80
CA ARG A 767 35.39 8.45 -27.19
C ARG A 767 34.52 9.71 -27.33
N CYS A 768 33.55 9.88 -26.42
CA CYS A 768 32.74 11.11 -26.36
C CYS A 768 33.63 12.32 -26.09
N LYS A 769 34.52 12.24 -25.09
CA LYS A 769 35.47 13.30 -24.74
C LYS A 769 36.34 13.70 -25.92
N GLU A 770 37.00 12.74 -26.58
CA GLU A 770 37.84 12.99 -27.76
C GLU A 770 37.04 13.69 -28.87
N THR A 771 35.79 13.26 -29.07
CA THR A 771 34.90 13.85 -30.08
C THR A 771 34.47 15.28 -29.71
N CYS A 772 34.22 15.56 -28.43
CA CYS A 772 33.94 16.90 -27.92
C CYS A 772 35.16 17.82 -28.08
N GLU A 773 36.35 17.36 -27.68
CA GLU A 773 37.61 18.12 -27.83
C GLU A 773 37.91 18.44 -29.31
N LEU A 774 37.66 17.49 -30.21
CA LEU A 774 37.75 17.71 -31.66
C LEU A 774 36.73 18.73 -32.18
N THR A 775 35.56 18.80 -31.56
CA THR A 775 34.51 19.78 -31.92
C THR A 775 34.85 21.17 -31.39
N GLU A 776 35.28 21.26 -30.13
CA GLU A 776 35.69 22.49 -29.45
C GLU A 776 36.93 23.13 -30.11
N SER A 777 37.83 22.31 -30.67
CA SER A 777 39.01 22.78 -31.41
C SER A 777 38.74 23.08 -32.89
N CYS A 778 37.56 22.76 -33.42
CA CYS A 778 37.22 23.01 -34.82
C CYS A 778 36.63 24.41 -35.01
N HIS A 779 37.41 25.34 -35.58
CA HIS A 779 36.96 26.72 -35.88
C HIS A 779 36.16 26.85 -37.19
N SER A 780 36.00 25.76 -37.94
CA SER A 780 35.35 25.76 -39.25
C SER A 780 33.83 25.65 -39.12
N GLN A 781 33.10 26.72 -39.47
CA GLN A 781 31.64 26.70 -39.55
C GLN A 781 31.20 26.21 -40.92
N ILE A 782 30.31 25.21 -40.96
CA ILE A 782 29.65 24.73 -42.18
C ILE A 782 28.24 25.30 -42.17
N SER A 783 27.84 25.90 -43.29
CA SER A 783 26.49 26.42 -43.50
C SER A 783 25.48 25.28 -43.65
N ASP A 784 24.23 25.49 -43.21
CA ASP A 784 23.13 24.52 -43.37
C ASP A 784 22.93 24.11 -44.85
N ILE A 785 23.26 25.01 -45.78
CA ILE A 785 23.19 24.75 -47.23
C ILE A 785 24.29 23.77 -47.65
N GLU A 786 25.51 23.96 -47.15
CA GLU A 786 26.65 23.07 -47.43
C GLU A 786 26.39 21.68 -46.86
N GLU A 787 25.76 21.59 -45.68
CA GLU A 787 25.33 20.33 -45.08
C GLU A 787 24.29 19.62 -45.93
N HIS A 788 23.28 20.35 -46.44
CA HIS A 788 22.26 19.77 -47.30
C HIS A 788 22.86 19.25 -48.63
N LEU A 789 23.76 20.00 -49.25
CA LEU A 789 24.44 19.60 -50.49
C LEU A 789 25.27 18.32 -50.32
N ILE A 790 25.93 18.18 -49.16
CA ILE A 790 26.71 16.99 -48.83
C ILE A 790 25.81 15.81 -48.47
N SER A 791 24.65 16.04 -47.84
CA SER A 791 23.66 14.96 -47.60
C SER A 791 23.10 14.38 -48.91
N LEU A 792 22.93 15.21 -49.94
CA LEU A 792 22.48 14.80 -51.27
C LEU A 792 23.57 14.00 -52.01
N GLN A 793 24.85 14.31 -51.76
CA GLN A 793 25.97 13.54 -52.29
C GLN A 793 27.18 13.56 -51.34
N PRO A 794 27.51 12.41 -50.71
CA PRO A 794 28.70 12.29 -49.88
C PRO A 794 29.98 12.63 -50.65
N LEU A 795 30.97 13.21 -49.97
CA LEU A 795 32.28 13.52 -50.53
C LEU A 795 33.15 12.26 -50.52
N ASP A 796 33.81 11.98 -51.65
CA ASP A 796 34.86 10.96 -51.74
C ASP A 796 36.18 11.45 -51.11
N LYS A 797 37.16 10.55 -50.98
CA LYS A 797 38.45 10.80 -50.31
C LYS A 797 39.24 12.00 -50.87
N ASP A 798 38.98 12.38 -52.13
CA ASP A 798 39.67 13.46 -52.84
C ASP A 798 39.03 14.85 -52.63
N GLY A 799 37.98 14.95 -51.79
CA GLY A 799 37.33 16.21 -51.44
C GLY A 799 36.38 16.74 -52.52
N VAL A 800 36.22 18.06 -52.60
CA VAL A 800 35.33 18.73 -53.56
C VAL A 800 35.98 18.73 -54.94
N THR A 801 35.62 17.77 -55.80
CA THR A 801 36.08 17.70 -57.20
C THR A 801 35.07 18.31 -58.16
N THR A 802 35.51 18.67 -59.37
CA THR A 802 34.61 19.17 -60.44
C THR A 802 33.56 18.13 -60.83
N GLU A 803 33.90 16.85 -60.77
CA GLU A 803 32.96 15.74 -61.01
C GLU A 803 31.91 15.63 -59.91
N TRP A 804 32.31 15.78 -58.65
CA TRP A 804 31.39 15.82 -57.51
C TRP A 804 30.42 17.00 -57.62
N LEU A 805 30.93 18.21 -57.90
CA LEU A 805 30.10 19.41 -58.09
C LEU A 805 29.09 19.22 -59.23
N THR A 806 29.52 18.63 -60.36
CA THR A 806 28.62 18.38 -61.50
C THR A 806 27.52 17.38 -61.14
N SER A 807 27.85 16.35 -60.39
CA SER A 807 26.88 15.35 -59.93
C SER A 807 25.91 15.93 -58.88
N VAL A 808 26.38 16.79 -57.97
CA VAL A 808 25.54 17.54 -57.02
C VAL A 808 24.56 18.44 -57.79
N ILE A 809 25.01 19.17 -58.81
CA ILE A 809 24.14 20.01 -59.66
C ILE A 809 23.05 19.17 -60.33
N ILE A 810 23.38 17.99 -60.84
CA ILE A 810 22.41 17.07 -61.45
C ILE A 810 21.38 16.62 -60.42
N LYS A 811 21.82 16.18 -59.23
CA LYS A 811 20.91 15.75 -58.15
C LYS A 811 20.03 16.88 -57.63
N VAL A 812 20.58 18.08 -57.42
CA VAL A 812 19.82 19.27 -57.03
C VAL A 812 18.79 19.60 -58.12
N SER A 813 19.14 19.49 -59.40
CA SER A 813 18.20 19.70 -60.51
C SER A 813 17.08 18.65 -60.52
N GLN A 814 17.39 17.38 -60.24
CA GLN A 814 16.39 16.31 -60.08
C GLN A 814 15.48 16.55 -58.88
N SER A 815 16.02 16.94 -57.73
CA SER A 815 15.24 17.32 -56.55
C SER A 815 14.35 18.54 -56.83
N LEU A 816 14.84 19.51 -57.59
CA LEU A 816 14.06 20.67 -58.02
C LEU A 816 12.90 20.27 -58.94
N SER A 817 13.13 19.36 -59.89
CA SER A 817 12.06 18.82 -60.74
C SER A 817 11.02 18.04 -59.95
N SER A 818 11.44 17.23 -58.97
CA SER A 818 10.52 16.50 -58.09
C SER A 818 9.72 17.45 -57.19
N CYS A 819 10.35 18.50 -56.66
CA CYS A 819 9.63 19.56 -55.93
C CYS A 819 8.62 20.28 -56.82
N ARG A 820 8.99 20.57 -58.07
CA ARG A 820 8.07 21.21 -59.03
C ARG A 820 6.88 20.31 -59.36
N GLU A 821 7.10 19.02 -59.51
CA GLU A 821 6.04 18.02 -59.72
C GLU A 821 5.13 17.92 -58.49
N LYS A 822 5.70 17.86 -57.27
CA LYS A 822 4.93 17.89 -56.02
C LYS A 822 4.13 19.18 -55.86
N LEU A 823 4.70 20.33 -56.24
CA LEU A 823 4.00 21.61 -56.22
C LEU A 823 2.81 21.60 -57.19
N GLU A 824 2.99 21.05 -58.39
CA GLU A 824 1.92 20.94 -59.37
C GLU A 824 0.84 19.95 -58.91
N GLN A 825 1.23 18.82 -58.32
CA GLN A 825 0.29 17.89 -57.67
C GLN A 825 -0.49 18.58 -56.55
N GLN A 826 0.17 19.34 -55.67
CA GLN A 826 -0.49 20.10 -54.61
C GLN A 826 -1.46 21.15 -55.16
N LYS A 827 -1.10 21.85 -56.25
CA LYS A 827 -2.03 22.75 -56.95
C LYS A 827 -3.25 22.02 -57.51
N THR A 828 -3.07 20.85 -58.11
CA THR A 828 -4.20 20.06 -58.62
C THR A 828 -5.11 19.59 -57.49
N ILE A 829 -4.56 19.14 -56.36
CA ILE A 829 -5.32 18.76 -55.17
C ILE A 829 -6.08 19.98 -54.62
N ALA A 830 -5.41 21.12 -54.45
CA ALA A 830 -6.04 22.35 -53.99
C ALA A 830 -7.22 22.77 -54.88
N ASN A 831 -7.07 22.67 -56.21
CA ASN A 831 -8.16 22.93 -57.16
C ASN A 831 -9.33 21.95 -56.98
N THR A 832 -9.07 20.64 -56.84
CA THR A 832 -10.14 19.65 -56.62
C THR A 832 -10.86 19.85 -55.27
N CYS A 833 -10.13 20.22 -54.21
CA CYS A 833 -10.71 20.55 -52.92
C CYS A 833 -11.59 21.80 -53.02
N TRP A 834 -11.14 22.82 -53.78
CA TRP A 834 -11.94 24.01 -54.04
C TRP A 834 -13.23 23.69 -54.79
N GLU A 835 -13.18 22.85 -55.83
CA GLU A 835 -14.39 22.46 -56.58
C GLU A 835 -15.40 21.73 -55.67
N SER A 836 -14.90 20.84 -54.80
CA SER A 836 -15.71 20.15 -53.79
C SER A 836 -16.35 21.14 -52.79
N LEU A 837 -15.56 22.08 -52.27
CA LEU A 837 -16.05 23.13 -51.36
C LEU A 837 -17.14 23.97 -52.03
N HIS A 838 -16.90 24.41 -53.26
CA HIS A 838 -17.86 25.20 -54.03
C HIS A 838 -19.19 24.45 -54.22
N HIS A 839 -19.12 23.15 -54.52
CA HIS A 839 -20.31 22.31 -54.66
C HIS A 839 -21.10 22.19 -53.33
N GLN A 840 -20.42 22.00 -52.20
CA GLN A 840 -21.05 21.93 -50.88
C GLN A 840 -21.68 23.26 -50.47
N VAL A 841 -20.99 24.38 -50.69
CA VAL A 841 -21.51 25.72 -50.39
C VAL A 841 -22.72 26.04 -51.27
N ALA A 842 -22.72 25.63 -52.55
CA ALA A 842 -23.88 25.77 -53.43
C ALA A 842 -25.09 24.97 -52.92
N HIS A 843 -24.88 23.76 -52.42
CA HIS A 843 -25.96 22.97 -51.81
C HIS A 843 -26.51 23.64 -50.53
N VAL A 844 -25.64 24.21 -49.69
CA VAL A 844 -26.06 24.97 -48.50
C VAL A 844 -26.85 26.23 -48.90
N HIS A 845 -26.43 26.94 -49.95
CA HIS A 845 -27.16 28.07 -50.51
C HIS A 845 -28.61 27.68 -50.89
N ASP A 846 -28.77 26.54 -51.58
CA ASP A 846 -30.10 26.05 -51.97
C ASP A 846 -30.97 25.70 -50.74
N LEU A 847 -30.38 25.08 -49.72
CA LEU A 847 -31.08 24.79 -48.45
C LEU A 847 -31.50 26.07 -47.72
N ILE A 848 -30.65 27.09 -47.68
CA ILE A 848 -30.96 28.39 -47.08
C ILE A 848 -32.11 29.07 -47.83
N SER A 849 -32.10 29.00 -49.16
CA SER A 849 -33.19 29.54 -50.00
C SER A 849 -34.53 28.88 -49.66
N ILE A 850 -34.56 27.56 -49.50
CA ILE A 850 -35.76 26.81 -49.04
C ILE A 850 -36.15 27.23 -47.62
N HIS A 851 -35.19 27.33 -46.71
CA HIS A 851 -35.43 27.75 -45.32
C HIS A 851 -36.02 29.16 -45.23
N HIS A 852 -35.48 30.13 -45.97
CA HIS A 852 -36.01 31.49 -46.04
C HIS A 852 -37.45 31.52 -46.56
N LYS A 853 -37.78 30.65 -47.53
CA LYS A 853 -39.16 30.51 -48.01
C LYS A 853 -40.10 30.02 -46.91
N LEU A 854 -39.74 28.95 -46.20
CA LEU A 854 -40.52 28.42 -45.07
C LEU A 854 -40.65 29.44 -43.93
N MET A 855 -39.55 30.09 -43.55
CA MET A 855 -39.57 31.10 -42.50
C MET A 855 -40.33 32.36 -42.91
N SER A 856 -40.50 32.67 -44.19
CA SER A 856 -41.38 33.76 -44.63
C SER A 856 -42.84 33.51 -44.26
N GLU A 857 -43.29 32.25 -44.30
CA GLU A 857 -44.64 31.85 -43.90
C GLU A 857 -44.81 31.96 -42.37
N VAL A 858 -43.82 31.47 -41.61
CA VAL A 858 -43.79 31.54 -40.14
C VAL A 858 -43.64 33.00 -39.63
N ARG A 859 -42.91 33.85 -40.36
CA ARG A 859 -42.67 35.25 -40.00
C ARG A 859 -43.96 36.06 -39.89
N HIS A 860 -44.99 35.75 -40.67
CA HIS A 860 -46.28 36.41 -40.53
C HIS A 860 -46.96 36.07 -39.18
N ILE A 861 -46.84 34.82 -38.74
CA ILE A 861 -47.36 34.35 -37.45
C ILE A 861 -46.59 35.01 -36.30
N LEU A 862 -45.26 35.01 -36.36
CA LEU A 862 -44.40 35.64 -35.36
C LEU A 862 -44.67 37.15 -35.23
N ARG A 863 -44.90 37.87 -36.34
CA ARG A 863 -45.29 39.29 -36.29
C ARG A 863 -46.63 39.52 -35.61
N ASN A 864 -47.59 38.61 -35.78
CA ASN A 864 -48.89 38.72 -35.11
C ASN A 864 -48.74 38.43 -33.61
N LEU A 865 -47.99 37.40 -33.23
CA LEU A 865 -47.67 37.10 -31.83
C LEU A 865 -46.89 38.24 -31.16
N ALA A 866 -45.93 38.84 -31.87
CA ALA A 866 -45.16 40.00 -31.43
C ALA A 866 -46.06 41.22 -31.15
N LYS A 867 -47.11 41.43 -31.96
CA LYS A 867 -48.10 42.49 -31.72
C LYS A 867 -48.98 42.22 -30.49
N TYR A 868 -49.34 40.96 -30.22
CA TYR A 868 -50.04 40.59 -28.99
C TYR A 868 -49.15 40.76 -27.75
N GLU A 869 -47.88 40.36 -27.85
CA GLU A 869 -46.87 40.56 -26.80
C GLU A 869 -46.65 42.05 -26.48
N GLU A 870 -46.59 42.92 -27.50
CA GLU A 870 -46.55 44.38 -27.33
C GLU A 870 -47.80 44.95 -26.64
N GLN A 871 -48.98 44.36 -26.90
CA GLN A 871 -50.23 44.78 -26.26
C GLN A 871 -50.30 44.37 -24.79
N GLU A 872 -49.68 43.24 -24.39
CA GLU A 872 -49.65 42.77 -23.00
C GLU A 872 -48.58 43.45 -22.14
N LEU A 873 -47.38 43.72 -22.69
CA LEU A 873 -46.24 44.28 -21.95
C LEU A 873 -46.16 45.81 -21.97
N GLY A 874 -46.90 46.48 -22.86
CA GLY A 874 -46.87 47.93 -23.05
C GLY A 874 -45.72 48.40 -23.96
N ALA A 875 -45.94 49.50 -24.68
CA ALA A 875 -45.04 49.96 -25.76
C ALA A 875 -43.59 50.25 -25.32
N ASP A 876 -43.37 50.55 -24.05
CA ASP A 876 -42.05 50.92 -23.51
C ASP A 876 -41.11 49.72 -23.28
N PHE A 877 -41.63 48.48 -23.21
CA PHE A 877 -40.85 47.26 -22.94
C PHE A 877 -40.73 46.32 -24.15
N LYS A 878 -40.87 46.85 -25.36
CA LYS A 878 -40.87 46.12 -26.64
C LYS A 878 -39.60 45.28 -26.90
N VAL A 879 -38.48 45.63 -26.26
CA VAL A 879 -37.18 44.93 -26.42
C VAL A 879 -37.07 43.69 -25.51
N ASP A 880 -37.83 43.63 -24.43
CA ASP A 880 -37.81 42.52 -23.46
C ASP A 880 -38.78 41.38 -23.82
N GLY A 881 -39.58 41.56 -24.87
CA GLY A 881 -40.47 40.54 -25.41
C GLY A 881 -39.70 39.35 -25.97
N HIS A 882 -40.11 38.14 -25.58
CA HIS A 882 -39.50 36.88 -26.02
C HIS A 882 -39.61 36.69 -27.53
N ILE A 883 -40.72 37.12 -28.16
CA ILE A 883 -40.92 36.97 -29.60
C ILE A 883 -40.11 38.00 -30.39
N HIS A 884 -40.03 39.25 -29.89
CA HIS A 884 -39.18 40.29 -30.49
C HIS A 884 -37.70 39.92 -30.46
N ARG A 885 -37.23 39.40 -29.33
CA ARG A 885 -35.87 38.90 -29.17
C ARG A 885 -35.57 37.77 -30.14
N TYR A 886 -36.46 36.78 -30.25
CA TYR A 886 -36.32 35.69 -31.22
C TYR A 886 -36.21 36.21 -32.67
N MET A 887 -37.07 37.16 -33.06
CA MET A 887 -37.05 37.73 -34.40
C MET A 887 -35.74 38.47 -34.72
N SER A 888 -35.13 39.13 -33.73
CA SER A 888 -33.83 39.79 -33.90
C SER A 888 -32.70 38.78 -34.08
N ILE A 889 -32.66 37.74 -33.23
CA ILE A 889 -31.66 36.66 -33.31
C ILE A 889 -31.73 35.95 -34.66
N TYR A 890 -32.95 35.64 -35.12
CA TYR A 890 -33.16 35.00 -36.42
C TYR A 890 -32.66 35.87 -37.58
N LYS A 891 -32.92 37.19 -37.54
CA LYS A 891 -32.49 38.13 -38.58
C LYS A 891 -30.96 38.17 -38.68
N GLU A 892 -30.28 38.29 -37.53
CA GLU A 892 -28.83 38.32 -37.47
C GLU A 892 -28.21 37.03 -37.99
N PHE A 893 -28.76 35.86 -37.62
CA PHE A 893 -28.34 34.58 -38.16
C PHE A 893 -28.52 34.49 -39.68
N SER A 894 -29.70 34.90 -40.19
CA SER A 894 -30.01 34.88 -41.63
C SER A 894 -29.07 35.76 -42.44
N GLU A 895 -28.70 36.93 -41.93
CA GLU A 895 -27.75 37.83 -42.57
C GLU A 895 -26.33 37.25 -42.56
N ARG A 896 -25.87 36.73 -41.42
CA ARG A 896 -24.54 36.14 -41.28
C ARG A 896 -24.34 34.91 -42.16
N ILE A 897 -25.28 33.97 -42.15
CA ILE A 897 -25.17 32.75 -42.99
C ILE A 897 -25.20 33.08 -44.49
N SER A 898 -26.00 34.06 -44.91
CA SER A 898 -26.06 34.50 -46.31
C SER A 898 -24.76 35.20 -46.75
N ALA A 899 -24.15 35.99 -45.86
CA ALA A 899 -22.89 36.68 -46.12
C ALA A 899 -21.74 35.69 -46.32
N ILE A 900 -21.62 34.68 -45.45
CA ILE A 900 -20.58 33.65 -45.57
C ILE A 900 -20.74 32.84 -46.85
N VAL A 901 -21.97 32.39 -47.15
CA VAL A 901 -22.24 31.61 -48.37
C VAL A 901 -21.93 32.43 -49.63
N SER A 902 -22.31 33.71 -49.66
CA SER A 902 -22.00 34.59 -50.79
C SER A 902 -20.50 34.81 -50.96
N LYS A 903 -19.77 35.03 -49.85
CA LYS A 903 -18.31 35.20 -49.85
C LYS A 903 -17.60 33.94 -50.35
N LEU A 904 -18.02 32.77 -49.90
CA LEU A 904 -17.45 31.48 -50.31
C LEU A 904 -17.79 31.12 -51.78
N LEU A 905 -18.93 31.55 -52.31
CA LEU A 905 -19.24 31.33 -53.73
C LEU A 905 -18.50 32.29 -54.66
N ALA A 906 -18.29 33.54 -54.25
CA ALA A 906 -17.71 34.58 -55.10
C ALA A 906 -16.17 34.67 -55.04
N GLU A 907 -15.56 34.47 -53.86
CA GLU A 907 -14.15 34.83 -53.63
C GLU A 907 -13.25 33.68 -53.16
N ALA A 908 -13.79 32.48 -52.87
CA ALA A 908 -13.07 31.40 -52.19
C ALA A 908 -11.74 30.96 -52.84
N GLN A 909 -11.58 31.14 -54.16
CA GLN A 909 -10.39 30.71 -54.89
C GLN A 909 -9.18 31.65 -54.67
N ASN A 910 -9.44 32.90 -54.28
CA ASN A 910 -8.44 33.94 -54.08
C ASN A 910 -8.35 34.40 -52.61
N MET A 911 -8.99 33.68 -51.68
CA MET A 911 -8.94 34.00 -50.27
C MET A 911 -7.55 33.68 -49.70
N ASP A 912 -7.03 34.59 -48.88
CA ASP A 912 -5.82 34.36 -48.12
C ASP A 912 -6.09 33.43 -46.92
N VAL A 913 -5.03 32.90 -46.32
CA VAL A 913 -5.11 31.96 -45.18
C VAL A 913 -5.90 32.57 -44.03
N ASN A 914 -5.72 33.87 -43.76
CA ASN A 914 -6.45 34.58 -42.70
C ASN A 914 -7.95 34.68 -43.00
N GLY A 915 -8.34 34.91 -44.25
CA GLY A 915 -9.73 34.93 -44.68
C GLY A 915 -10.40 33.57 -44.55
N ILE A 916 -9.70 32.48 -44.87
CA ILE A 916 -10.20 31.11 -44.73
C ILE A 916 -10.38 30.75 -43.25
N MET A 917 -9.37 31.03 -42.41
CA MET A 917 -9.44 30.82 -40.96
C MET A 917 -10.58 31.61 -40.30
N ALA A 918 -10.83 32.83 -40.76
CA ALA A 918 -11.96 33.63 -40.24
C ALA A 918 -13.32 33.00 -40.58
N VAL A 919 -13.49 32.49 -41.80
CA VAL A 919 -14.73 31.80 -42.18
C VAL A 919 -14.88 30.46 -41.45
N GLU A 920 -13.79 29.69 -41.32
CA GLU A 920 -13.77 28.43 -40.58
C GLU A 920 -14.17 28.63 -39.11
N ALA A 921 -13.67 29.68 -38.46
CA ALA A 921 -14.02 30.01 -37.07
C ALA A 921 -15.51 30.38 -36.89
N GLU A 922 -16.17 30.94 -37.91
CA GLU A 922 -17.58 31.34 -37.83
C GLU A 922 -18.56 30.18 -38.07
N ILE A 923 -18.16 29.11 -38.76
CA ILE A 923 -19.04 27.96 -39.07
C ILE A 923 -19.59 27.25 -37.80
N PRO A 924 -18.77 26.95 -36.76
CA PRO A 924 -19.28 26.36 -35.52
C PRO A 924 -20.26 27.28 -34.79
N VAL A 925 -20.00 28.59 -34.78
CA VAL A 925 -20.87 29.59 -34.14
C VAL A 925 -22.24 29.63 -34.81
N LEU A 926 -22.28 29.57 -36.15
CA LEU A 926 -23.54 29.48 -36.90
C LEU A 926 -24.28 28.16 -36.66
N SER A 927 -23.56 27.05 -36.52
CA SER A 927 -24.17 25.74 -36.26
C SER A 927 -24.88 25.69 -34.90
N ILE A 928 -24.26 26.29 -33.87
CA ILE A 928 -24.87 26.43 -32.53
C ILE A 928 -26.08 27.37 -32.61
N SER A 929 -25.93 28.52 -33.28
CA SER A 929 -27.00 29.50 -33.44
C SER A 929 -28.21 28.93 -34.19
N ALA A 930 -27.99 28.10 -35.21
CA ALA A 930 -29.05 27.42 -35.93
C ALA A 930 -29.88 26.51 -35.01
N LEU A 931 -29.23 25.70 -34.18
CA LEU A 931 -29.91 24.82 -33.23
C LEU A 931 -30.71 25.62 -32.19
N GLU A 932 -30.13 26.71 -31.68
CA GLU A 932 -30.80 27.62 -30.74
C GLU A 932 -32.05 28.25 -31.35
N ILE A 933 -32.00 28.69 -32.61
CA ILE A 933 -33.14 29.25 -33.34
C ILE A 933 -34.27 28.22 -33.49
N TYR A 934 -33.96 26.96 -33.79
CA TYR A 934 -34.99 25.93 -33.91
C TYR A 934 -35.60 25.55 -32.56
N ASN A 935 -34.78 25.48 -31.50
CA ASN A 935 -35.26 25.20 -30.15
C ASN A 935 -36.14 26.33 -29.61
N GLN A 936 -35.73 27.59 -29.78
CA GLN A 936 -36.55 28.74 -29.38
C GLN A 936 -37.85 28.80 -30.18
N LEU A 937 -37.84 28.45 -31.47
CA LEU A 937 -39.07 28.38 -32.27
C LEU A 937 -40.02 27.27 -31.78
N LEU A 938 -39.47 26.12 -31.33
CA LEU A 938 -40.23 25.02 -30.74
C LEU A 938 -40.77 25.38 -29.36
N GLU A 939 -40.03 26.13 -28.54
CA GLU A 939 -40.48 26.65 -27.25
C GLU A 939 -41.65 27.62 -27.42
N LEU A 940 -41.60 28.49 -28.43
CA LEU A 940 -42.72 29.36 -28.80
C LEU A 940 -43.95 28.57 -29.28
N ALA A 941 -43.77 27.34 -29.75
CA ALA A 941 -44.84 26.44 -30.20
C ALA A 941 -45.33 25.47 -29.10
N GLY A 942 -44.76 25.52 -27.88
CA GLY A 942 -45.15 24.69 -26.75
C GLY A 942 -46.61 24.90 -26.32
N PRO A 943 -47.25 23.90 -25.66
CA PRO A 943 -48.70 23.91 -25.44
C PRO A 943 -49.13 25.16 -24.65
N LEU A 944 -49.96 25.98 -25.29
CA LEU A 944 -50.73 27.05 -24.67
C LEU A 944 -51.41 26.53 -23.40
N GLY A 945 -50.86 26.90 -22.24
CA GLY A 945 -51.47 26.68 -20.92
C GLY A 945 -50.70 25.79 -19.97
N SER A 946 -49.75 26.37 -19.22
CA SER A 946 -49.55 26.11 -17.78
C SER A 946 -48.50 27.08 -17.22
N ARG A 947 -48.92 28.32 -17.00
CA ARG A 947 -48.19 29.29 -16.18
C ARG A 947 -48.50 28.96 -14.72
N LYS A 948 -47.53 28.45 -13.95
CA LYS A 948 -47.54 28.59 -12.48
C LYS A 948 -46.16 28.98 -11.99
N GLN A 949 -46.13 30.20 -11.46
CA GLN A 949 -45.09 30.79 -10.64
C GLN A 949 -44.93 30.02 -9.33
N GLY A 950 -43.70 30.05 -8.82
CA GLY A 950 -43.38 29.90 -7.40
C GLY A 950 -42.94 28.49 -6.99
N LEU A 951 -41.66 28.33 -6.67
CA LEU A 951 -41.19 28.13 -5.29
C LEU A 951 -39.67 27.84 -5.26
N THR A 952 -39.01 28.66 -4.46
CA THR A 952 -37.85 28.47 -3.56
C THR A 952 -37.02 27.18 -3.59
N GLU A 953 -35.70 27.41 -3.44
CA GLU A 953 -34.60 26.50 -3.13
C GLU A 953 -34.85 25.61 -1.89
N ALA A 954 -35.51 24.46 -2.05
CA ALA A 954 -35.49 23.40 -1.04
C ALA A 954 -35.97 22.05 -1.59
N GLU A 955 -35.51 21.60 -2.76
CA GLU A 955 -35.81 20.22 -3.22
C GLU A 955 -34.82 19.68 -4.28
N SER A 956 -33.58 20.16 -4.27
CA SER A 956 -32.52 19.72 -5.18
C SER A 956 -31.69 18.56 -4.63
N SER A 957 -32.34 17.47 -4.19
CA SER A 957 -31.62 16.23 -3.88
C SER A 957 -32.59 15.06 -3.74
N LYS A 958 -33.12 14.60 -4.87
CA LYS A 958 -33.52 13.20 -5.16
C LYS A 958 -34.21 13.15 -6.51
N LEU A 959 -33.42 13.09 -7.59
CA LEU A 959 -33.77 12.28 -8.76
C LEU A 959 -32.50 12.03 -9.58
N SER A 960 -32.17 10.75 -9.57
CA SER A 960 -31.02 10.09 -10.14
C SER A 960 -30.89 10.31 -11.64
N ILE A 961 -29.64 10.63 -11.99
CA ILE A 961 -28.93 10.46 -13.25
C ILE A 961 -29.55 9.35 -14.13
N LYS A 962 -30.36 9.75 -15.11
CA LYS A 962 -30.48 9.11 -16.43
C LYS A 962 -30.20 10.18 -17.48
N LYS A 963 -28.91 10.40 -17.76
CA LYS A 963 -28.48 11.19 -18.92
C LYS A 963 -28.75 10.37 -20.19
N ASN A 964 -29.90 10.62 -20.81
CA ASN A 964 -30.10 10.40 -22.24
C ASN A 964 -29.11 11.31 -22.98
N ARG A 965 -28.05 10.74 -23.54
CA ARG A 965 -27.28 11.40 -24.61
C ARG A 965 -28.06 11.21 -25.92
N LEU A 966 -28.78 12.26 -26.30
CA LEU A 966 -29.08 12.52 -27.71
C LEU A 966 -27.76 12.93 -28.36
N SER A 967 -27.24 12.06 -29.23
CA SER A 967 -26.16 12.41 -30.16
C SER A 967 -26.79 12.95 -31.45
N PRO A 968 -26.28 14.05 -32.03
CA PRO A 968 -26.81 14.62 -33.26
C PRO A 968 -26.48 13.73 -34.47
N MET A 969 -27.52 13.36 -35.22
CA MET A 969 -27.39 12.93 -36.62
C MET A 969 -27.14 14.17 -37.48
N TYR A 970 -25.97 14.27 -38.11
CA TYR A 970 -25.78 14.74 -39.49
C TYR A 970 -24.31 14.47 -39.89
N GLU A 971 -24.10 13.36 -40.59
CA GLU A 971 -22.97 13.19 -41.53
C GLU A 971 -23.58 13.28 -42.94
N PRO A 972 -23.11 14.18 -43.81
CA PRO A 972 -23.56 14.22 -45.20
C PRO A 972 -22.71 13.25 -46.02
N SER A 973 -23.23 12.05 -46.30
CA SER A 973 -22.71 11.19 -47.36
C SER A 973 -23.69 11.15 -48.53
N LEU A 974 -23.41 12.02 -49.51
CA LEU A 974 -23.93 11.94 -50.88
C LEU A 974 -23.34 10.71 -51.56
N ALA A 975 -24.15 9.67 -51.72
CA ALA A 975 -24.02 8.75 -52.85
C ALA A 975 -25.37 8.05 -53.06
N LEU A 976 -26.04 8.37 -54.16
CA LEU A 976 -26.31 7.38 -55.21
C LEU A 976 -26.97 8.03 -56.42
N SER A 977 -26.52 7.54 -57.56
CA SER A 977 -26.83 7.90 -58.95
C SER A 977 -28.30 7.62 -59.36
N PRO A 978 -28.65 7.69 -60.66
CA PRO A 978 -29.82 8.41 -61.16
C PRO A 978 -31.19 7.69 -61.02
N ALA A 979 -32.23 8.53 -60.96
CA ALA A 979 -33.61 8.39 -61.44
C ALA A 979 -34.31 7.02 -61.46
N ILE A 980 -35.47 6.92 -60.77
CA ILE A 980 -36.84 6.72 -61.31
C ILE A 980 -37.80 6.42 -60.14
N ARG A 981 -38.88 7.20 -60.04
CA ARG A 981 -40.03 7.04 -59.09
C ARG A 981 -40.90 5.82 -59.46
N PRO A 982 -41.62 5.18 -58.52
CA PRO A 982 -43.01 5.60 -58.27
C PRO A 982 -43.57 5.47 -56.82
N LYS A 983 -44.47 6.41 -56.56
CA LYS A 983 -45.54 6.62 -55.55
C LYS A 983 -45.99 5.45 -54.65
N THR A 984 -46.27 5.77 -53.37
CA THR A 984 -47.40 5.19 -52.59
C THR A 984 -48.15 6.31 -51.84
N PRO A 985 -49.49 6.19 -51.65
CA PRO A 985 -50.26 7.14 -50.84
C PRO A 985 -50.65 6.60 -49.45
N ARG A 986 -50.58 7.52 -48.47
CA ARG A 986 -51.44 7.77 -47.28
C ARG A 986 -51.99 6.61 -46.42
N GLY A 987 -51.70 6.71 -45.11
CA GLY A 987 -52.76 6.87 -44.09
C GLY A 987 -52.73 5.92 -42.88
N GLY A 988 -52.78 6.50 -41.66
CA GLY A 988 -53.54 5.95 -40.53
C GLY A 988 -52.77 5.22 -39.40
N THR A 989 -52.78 5.84 -38.21
CA THR A 989 -52.45 5.31 -36.86
C THR A 989 -53.46 4.25 -36.34
N PRO A 990 -53.40 3.72 -35.09
CA PRO A 990 -52.36 3.00 -34.33
C PRO A 990 -52.89 1.69 -33.63
N LYS A 991 -52.02 0.95 -32.90
CA LYS A 991 -52.25 0.05 -31.72
C LYS A 991 -52.08 -1.50 -31.85
N LYS A 992 -51.46 -2.02 -30.77
CA LYS A 992 -51.54 -3.32 -30.06
C LYS A 992 -50.65 -4.49 -30.50
N SER A 993 -49.99 -5.04 -29.48
CA SER A 993 -49.10 -6.20 -29.43
C SER A 993 -49.77 -7.50 -29.91
N ILE A 994 -49.17 -8.16 -30.90
CA ILE A 994 -49.47 -9.53 -31.29
C ILE A 994 -48.14 -10.27 -31.46
N VAL A 995 -47.97 -11.38 -30.73
CA VAL A 995 -46.87 -12.33 -30.91
C VAL A 995 -47.08 -13.07 -32.23
N THR A 996 -46.22 -12.83 -33.22
CA THR A 996 -46.27 -13.47 -34.55
C THR A 996 -45.72 -14.90 -34.52
N ARG A 997 -46.53 -15.86 -34.98
CA ARG A 997 -46.15 -17.27 -35.21
C ARG A 997 -46.00 -17.53 -36.71
N ASP A 998 -45.08 -18.42 -37.10
CA ASP A 998 -44.83 -18.77 -38.50
C ASP A 998 -46.04 -19.52 -39.11
N PRO A 999 -46.63 -19.03 -40.23
CA PRO A 999 -47.85 -19.59 -40.82
C PRO A 999 -47.68 -20.94 -41.54
N ARG A 1000 -46.48 -21.53 -41.64
CA ARG A 1000 -46.27 -22.86 -42.22
C ARG A 1000 -45.84 -23.94 -41.22
N THR A 1001 -45.39 -23.57 -40.02
CA THR A 1001 -44.89 -24.54 -39.02
C THR A 1001 -45.39 -24.32 -37.59
N GLY A 1002 -46.13 -23.24 -37.29
CA GLY A 1002 -46.85 -23.05 -36.03
C GLY A 1002 -45.99 -22.84 -34.77
N LYS A 1003 -44.66 -22.86 -34.86
CA LYS A 1003 -43.76 -22.56 -33.74
C LYS A 1003 -43.58 -21.05 -33.56
N ALA A 1004 -43.44 -20.61 -32.32
CA ALA A 1004 -43.22 -19.21 -31.97
C ALA A 1004 -41.88 -18.72 -32.55
N VAL A 1005 -41.92 -17.62 -33.31
CA VAL A 1005 -40.72 -17.02 -33.88
C VAL A 1005 -39.94 -16.39 -32.72
N GLN A 1006 -38.81 -17.01 -32.38
CA GLN A 1006 -37.86 -16.44 -31.44
C GLN A 1006 -37.20 -15.23 -32.13
N GLU A 1007 -37.35 -14.03 -31.56
CA GLU A 1007 -36.66 -12.83 -32.05
C GLU A 1007 -35.16 -13.11 -32.08
N ARG A 1008 -34.62 -13.31 -33.29
CA ARG A 1008 -33.18 -13.49 -33.48
C ARG A 1008 -32.50 -12.23 -32.97
N ASN A 1009 -31.58 -12.41 -32.02
CA ASN A 1009 -30.80 -11.30 -31.46
C ASN A 1009 -30.13 -10.53 -32.62
N THR A 1010 -30.65 -9.33 -32.90
CA THR A 1010 -30.24 -8.48 -34.02
C THR A 1010 -28.78 -8.08 -33.88
N TYR A 1011 -28.28 -7.95 -32.64
CA TYR A 1011 -26.86 -7.75 -32.37
C TYR A 1011 -26.02 -8.94 -32.81
N ALA A 1012 -26.39 -10.17 -32.39
CA ALA A 1012 -25.66 -11.39 -32.77
C ALA A 1012 -25.66 -11.62 -34.29
N THR A 1013 -26.77 -11.34 -34.97
CA THR A 1013 -26.85 -11.45 -36.44
C THR A 1013 -26.02 -10.37 -37.16
N ASN A 1014 -25.89 -9.17 -36.61
CA ASN A 1014 -25.00 -8.13 -37.15
C ASN A 1014 -23.52 -8.48 -36.96
N VAL A 1015 -23.14 -9.03 -35.80
CA VAL A 1015 -21.78 -9.55 -35.55
C VAL A 1015 -21.44 -10.66 -36.56
N TRP A 1016 -22.34 -11.62 -36.76
CA TRP A 1016 -22.15 -12.71 -37.72
C TRP A 1016 -22.01 -12.18 -39.16
N LYS A 1017 -22.83 -11.21 -39.57
CA LYS A 1017 -22.71 -10.55 -40.89
C LYS A 1017 -21.38 -9.82 -41.06
N ARG A 1018 -20.88 -9.13 -40.02
CA ARG A 1018 -19.60 -8.42 -40.09
C ARG A 1018 -18.42 -9.39 -40.19
N ILE A 1019 -18.42 -10.47 -39.41
CA ILE A 1019 -17.41 -11.53 -39.51
C ILE A 1019 -17.42 -12.15 -40.91
N LYS A 1020 -18.61 -12.43 -41.44
CA LYS A 1020 -18.76 -12.96 -42.80
C LYS A 1020 -18.20 -12.02 -43.86
N MET A 1021 -18.46 -10.71 -43.77
CA MET A 1021 -17.90 -9.73 -44.72
C MET A 1021 -16.37 -9.66 -44.67
N LYS A 1022 -15.76 -9.76 -43.48
CA LYS A 1022 -14.30 -9.83 -43.34
C LYS A 1022 -13.72 -11.07 -44.02
N LEU A 1023 -14.31 -12.24 -43.78
CA LEU A 1023 -13.89 -13.51 -44.37
C LEU A 1023 -14.13 -13.57 -45.89
N ASP A 1024 -15.20 -12.96 -46.37
CA ASP A 1024 -15.56 -12.93 -47.80
C ASP A 1024 -14.75 -11.91 -48.62
N GLY A 1025 -13.85 -11.14 -48.00
CA GLY A 1025 -13.04 -10.14 -48.71
C GLY A 1025 -13.70 -8.77 -48.85
N LYS A 1026 -14.81 -8.51 -48.17
CA LYS A 1026 -15.74 -7.40 -48.42
C LYS A 1026 -15.81 -6.36 -47.28
N ASP A 1027 -14.72 -6.23 -46.54
CA ASP A 1027 -14.50 -5.23 -45.48
C ASP A 1027 -13.13 -4.58 -45.79
N PRO A 1028 -13.04 -3.25 -45.98
CA PRO A 1028 -14.02 -2.20 -45.67
C PRO A 1028 -15.14 -1.99 -46.69
N ASP A 1029 -14.95 -2.38 -47.95
CA ASP A 1029 -15.90 -2.11 -49.03
C ASP A 1029 -16.80 -3.33 -49.33
N PRO A 1030 -18.12 -3.25 -49.08
CA PRO A 1030 -19.04 -4.37 -49.33
C PRO A 1030 -19.23 -4.70 -50.82
N SER A 1031 -18.87 -3.77 -51.71
CA SER A 1031 -19.03 -3.91 -53.17
C SER A 1031 -17.81 -4.50 -53.87
N LYS A 1032 -16.63 -4.41 -53.25
CA LYS A 1032 -15.36 -4.93 -53.79
C LYS A 1032 -14.89 -6.14 -52.98
N LYS A 1033 -14.52 -7.23 -53.66
CA LYS A 1033 -13.86 -8.38 -53.02
C LYS A 1033 -12.34 -8.19 -53.08
N ALA A 1034 -11.74 -7.75 -51.98
CA ALA A 1034 -10.31 -7.59 -51.82
C ALA A 1034 -9.59 -8.95 -51.80
N SER A 1035 -8.40 -9.00 -52.38
CA SER A 1035 -7.49 -10.14 -52.24
C SER A 1035 -6.91 -10.19 -50.82
N ILE A 1036 -6.38 -11.36 -50.42
CA ILE A 1036 -5.77 -11.54 -49.09
C ILE A 1036 -4.62 -10.53 -48.89
N ALA A 1037 -3.80 -10.29 -49.93
CA ALA A 1037 -2.71 -9.34 -49.85
C ALA A 1037 -3.19 -7.90 -49.64
N GLU A 1038 -4.24 -7.47 -50.36
CA GLU A 1038 -4.84 -6.13 -50.18
C GLU A 1038 -5.50 -5.97 -48.81
N GLN A 1039 -6.14 -7.03 -48.28
CA GLN A 1039 -6.72 -7.00 -46.94
C GLN A 1039 -5.66 -6.86 -45.85
N VAL A 1040 -4.55 -7.61 -45.96
CA VAL A 1040 -3.45 -7.55 -44.99
C VAL A 1040 -2.75 -6.19 -45.06
N ASP A 1041 -2.47 -5.67 -46.27
CA ASP A 1041 -1.85 -4.36 -46.45
C ASP A 1041 -2.75 -3.23 -45.89
N PHE A 1042 -4.05 -3.30 -46.14
CA PHE A 1042 -5.02 -2.35 -45.58
C PHE A 1042 -5.07 -2.40 -44.05
N VAL A 1043 -5.11 -3.60 -43.45
CA VAL A 1043 -5.16 -3.76 -41.99
C VAL A 1043 -3.88 -3.27 -41.32
N ILE A 1044 -2.70 -3.57 -41.89
CA ILE A 1044 -1.42 -3.09 -41.35
C ILE A 1044 -1.33 -1.57 -41.45
N LYS A 1045 -1.74 -0.99 -42.59
CA LYS A 1045 -1.75 0.48 -42.76
C LYS A 1045 -2.63 1.16 -41.72
N GLU A 1046 -3.87 0.70 -41.53
CA GLU A 1046 -4.77 1.27 -40.53
C GLU A 1046 -4.27 1.09 -39.08
N ALA A 1047 -3.66 -0.06 -38.76
CA ALA A 1047 -3.15 -0.35 -37.41
C ALA A 1047 -1.85 0.40 -37.07
N THR A 1048 -1.09 0.82 -38.08
CA THR A 1048 0.19 1.55 -37.90
C THR A 1048 0.07 3.04 -38.19
N LEU A 1049 -1.11 3.52 -38.59
CA LEU A 1049 -1.35 4.92 -38.90
C LEU A 1049 -1.30 5.76 -37.62
N LEU A 1050 -0.40 6.74 -37.58
CA LEU A 1050 -0.16 7.57 -36.40
C LEU A 1050 -1.41 8.34 -35.94
N GLU A 1051 -2.27 8.78 -36.88
CA GLU A 1051 -3.52 9.49 -36.55
C GLU A 1051 -4.51 8.56 -35.83
N ASN A 1052 -4.57 7.28 -36.20
CA ASN A 1052 -5.40 6.29 -35.51
C ASN A 1052 -4.84 5.97 -34.12
N LEU A 1053 -3.51 5.81 -34.01
CA LEU A 1053 -2.82 5.51 -32.76
C LEU A 1053 -2.92 6.68 -31.75
N ALA A 1054 -2.83 7.93 -32.22
CA ALA A 1054 -2.93 9.12 -31.38
C ALA A 1054 -4.33 9.36 -30.81
N ALA A 1055 -5.37 8.82 -31.46
CA ALA A 1055 -6.76 8.93 -31.00
C ALA A 1055 -7.18 7.83 -30.00
N LEU A 1056 -6.28 6.89 -29.67
CA LEU A 1056 -6.57 5.83 -28.71
C LEU A 1056 -6.58 6.38 -27.28
N TYR A 1057 -7.36 5.71 -26.43
CA TYR A 1057 -7.39 6.00 -25.00
C TYR A 1057 -5.99 5.89 -24.38
N GLU A 1058 -5.62 6.80 -23.49
CA GLU A 1058 -4.27 6.90 -22.91
C GLU A 1058 -3.78 5.58 -22.27
N GLY A 1059 -4.68 4.77 -21.70
CA GLY A 1059 -4.36 3.46 -21.11
C GLY A 1059 -4.03 2.35 -22.11
N TRP A 1060 -4.16 2.59 -23.42
CA TRP A 1060 -3.71 1.68 -24.48
C TRP A 1060 -2.22 1.85 -24.82
N THR A 1061 -1.57 2.90 -24.29
CA THR A 1061 -0.14 3.20 -24.44
C THR A 1061 0.40 3.00 -25.87
N PRO A 1062 -0.20 3.63 -26.90
CA PRO A 1062 0.15 3.41 -28.31
C PRO A 1062 1.56 3.86 -28.72
N TRP A 1063 2.29 4.53 -27.81
CA TRP A 1063 3.65 5.04 -28.02
C TRP A 1063 4.75 4.14 -27.44
N VAL A 1064 4.42 2.97 -26.89
CA VAL A 1064 5.37 2.03 -26.23
C VAL A 1064 5.40 0.69 -26.92
#